data_AF-A0A838A6U7-F1
#
_entry.id   AF-A0A838A6U7-F1
#
_cell.length_a   1.000
_cell.length_b   1.000
_cell.length_c   1.000
_cell.angle_alpha   90.00
_cell.angle_beta   90.00
_cell.angle_gamma   90.00
#
_symmetry.space_group_name_H-M   'P 1'
#
loop_
_entity.id
_entity.type
_entity.pdbx_description
1 polymer ?
#
loop_
_entity_poly.entity_id
_entity_poly.type
_entity_poly.pdbx_seq_one_letter_code
_entity_poly.pdbx_strand_id
1 'polypeptide(L)'
;MGLLRVLQSRRNGVAVGGEPHELRLVRVEAQHYRMPFQRPSSTGGRSTSSGNNFLVTVTLGQGAREFTGIGECQPRHALTGDGDRQGNAAWSFLRSAGARVHSRALSFHDRESAVSAVREVMAELAVLAAEYGTVDNGELPFRGTLLGIEVALLDAVSRALGLQIAELLGKQRDELGVSASAISSNVTLDEIAKRVAKQDKYPTTRVNGAGSAGADWDRLETAARANRSVGDDKPIWMDFTTAFGVDEAASFVDGVVTRMRAGTVPASVVLEGMVPPDQVTVLPRLQRQADEACRGSGLDLRIMPDEGIRCPADLRRLNELGGCRALNIMPAKVGGLLAGLELARMAVEADRDVRLAMGGLLGASDVTVWALHNLARALPRLDYLTASPPVRAEARITDPVVMYRERGSNVIAGQSAPGLGARLLPESVRPYRVRSFDSATERAAEGWGAVWDEVDIESLRADKESVDASIHATLKRTLHRNAMREADAAYRKKVQELLDIAEPRHMTHLMARELENNDLSLRSSLSFTALMFEQSEARRLGAFRPAWLLDNKTNAYAFVDELGVRRPASDRKTYRFAEIEQAHPVVIKPVRGTGSRGAYAVFAPDRIRHLFDGKELSSWAEMAAHAGKLMAPGARRRLPDRWMVEELVLEDGASHRLATDVKFYACYGEVLLVRESRRLPGGTQAVQFWTGAGERTDVGIPDEPLPEARGATPEQCELVREISRRIPVPFMRIDMLRGEDELVFGEFTPRPGGFEQLNAEWDRAFAEGWVRAEGRIIEDVLTGKDFSAFAKATGTAQ
;
A
#
# COMPACT_ATOMS: atom_id res chain seq x y z
N MET A 1 -25.19 -15.85 -56.04
CA MET A 1 -24.63 -16.73 -54.99
C MET A 1 -23.74 -16.00 -53.97
N GLY A 2 -23.15 -14.83 -54.27
CA GLY A 2 -22.38 -14.02 -53.29
C GLY A 2 -23.21 -13.11 -52.38
N LEU A 3 -24.42 -12.70 -52.79
CA LEU A 3 -25.26 -11.77 -52.01
C LEU A 3 -26.09 -12.46 -50.91
N LEU A 4 -26.32 -13.78 -51.01
CA LEU A 4 -27.07 -14.56 -50.01
C LEU A 4 -26.24 -14.94 -48.76
N ARG A 5 -24.90 -14.93 -48.83
CA ARG A 5 -24.05 -15.16 -47.64
C ARG A 5 -23.93 -13.92 -46.74
N VAL A 6 -23.97 -12.72 -47.32
CA VAL A 6 -24.00 -11.47 -46.54
C VAL A 6 -25.32 -11.33 -45.79
N LEU A 7 -26.43 -11.81 -46.37
CA LEU A 7 -27.75 -11.83 -45.70
C LEU A 7 -27.94 -13.01 -44.72
N GLN A 8 -27.18 -14.09 -44.83
CA GLN A 8 -27.17 -15.16 -43.81
C GLN A 8 -26.30 -14.83 -42.58
N SER A 9 -25.25 -14.01 -42.72
CA SER A 9 -24.49 -13.51 -41.55
C SER A 9 -25.30 -12.54 -40.68
N ARG A 10 -26.34 -11.90 -41.23
CA ARG A 10 -27.29 -11.07 -40.48
C ARG A 10 -28.43 -11.85 -39.80
N ARG A 11 -28.55 -13.17 -40.03
CA ARG A 11 -29.60 -14.01 -39.44
C ARG A 11 -29.18 -14.79 -38.19
N ASN A 12 -27.90 -14.75 -37.80
CA ASN A 12 -27.43 -15.21 -36.48
C ASN A 12 -27.22 -14.06 -35.48
N GLY A 13 -27.62 -12.83 -35.84
CA GLY A 13 -27.94 -11.81 -34.87
C GLY A 13 -29.25 -12.19 -34.17
N VAL A 14 -29.20 -13.22 -33.32
CA VAL A 14 -30.15 -13.31 -32.22
C VAL A 14 -29.94 -12.01 -31.48
N ALA A 15 -30.88 -11.08 -31.63
CA ALA A 15 -31.04 -10.01 -30.67
C ALA A 15 -31.22 -10.72 -29.33
N VAL A 16 -30.14 -10.79 -28.54
CA VAL A 16 -30.22 -11.13 -27.13
C VAL A 16 -30.85 -9.89 -26.48
N GLY A 17 -32.14 -9.70 -26.72
CA GLY A 17 -33.00 -8.89 -25.87
C GLY A 17 -33.23 -9.68 -24.59
N GLY A 18 -32.13 -9.95 -23.86
CA GLY A 18 -32.20 -10.38 -22.47
C GLY A 18 -32.44 -9.15 -21.61
N GLU A 19 -33.13 -9.32 -20.48
CA GLU A 19 -33.13 -8.28 -19.47
C GLU A 19 -31.70 -7.91 -19.10
N PRO A 20 -31.41 -6.63 -18.82
CA PRO A 20 -30.07 -6.20 -18.45
C PRO A 20 -29.57 -7.00 -17.24
N HIS A 21 -28.36 -7.53 -17.37
CA HIS A 21 -27.63 -8.08 -16.23
C HIS A 21 -27.25 -6.90 -15.34
N GLU A 22 -27.97 -6.73 -14.23
CA GLU A 22 -27.58 -5.85 -13.15
C GLU A 22 -26.80 -6.64 -12.11
N LEU A 23 -25.49 -6.75 -12.34
CA LEU A 23 -24.58 -7.47 -11.47
C LEU A 23 -23.86 -6.48 -10.55
N ARG A 24 -23.56 -6.89 -9.32
CA ARG A 24 -22.67 -6.15 -8.43
C ARG A 24 -21.40 -6.92 -8.18
N LEU A 25 -20.30 -6.20 -8.04
CA LEU A 25 -19.04 -6.77 -7.64
C LEU A 25 -19.07 -7.07 -6.14
N VAL A 26 -19.44 -8.30 -5.77
CA VAL A 26 -19.68 -8.68 -4.36
C VAL A 26 -18.41 -9.09 -3.63
N ARG A 27 -17.33 -9.45 -4.35
CA ARG A 27 -16.07 -9.87 -3.72
C ARG A 27 -14.88 -9.69 -4.68
N VAL A 28 -13.78 -9.16 -4.16
CA VAL A 28 -12.44 -9.20 -4.78
C VAL A 28 -11.50 -9.93 -3.84
N GLU A 29 -10.94 -11.04 -4.31
CA GLU A 29 -9.87 -11.75 -3.62
C GLU A 29 -8.57 -11.58 -4.40
N ALA A 30 -7.47 -11.41 -3.68
CA ALA A 30 -6.15 -11.44 -4.29
C ALA A 30 -5.19 -12.32 -3.49
N GLN A 31 -4.28 -12.98 -4.20
CA GLN A 31 -3.23 -13.80 -3.60
C GLN A 31 -1.90 -13.45 -4.25
N HIS A 32 -0.95 -12.99 -3.46
CA HIS A 32 0.43 -12.87 -3.89
C HIS A 32 1.08 -14.25 -3.80
N TYR A 33 1.65 -14.73 -4.89
CA TYR A 33 2.39 -15.98 -4.91
C TYR A 33 3.73 -15.86 -5.63
N ARG A 34 4.67 -16.73 -5.24
CA ARG A 34 6.00 -16.85 -5.84
C ARG A 34 6.21 -18.25 -6.34
N MET A 35 6.00 -18.47 -7.63
CA MET A 35 6.11 -19.78 -8.27
C MET A 35 7.55 -20.02 -8.74
N PRO A 36 8.30 -20.98 -8.18
CA PRO A 36 9.64 -21.29 -8.65
C PRO A 36 9.62 -21.81 -10.09
N PHE A 37 10.74 -21.61 -10.78
CA PHE A 37 11.00 -22.28 -12.05
C PHE A 37 11.79 -23.55 -11.81
N GLN A 38 11.45 -24.61 -12.54
CA GLN A 38 12.22 -25.86 -12.55
C GLN A 38 13.68 -25.64 -12.95
N ARG A 39 13.96 -24.59 -13.73
CA ARG A 39 15.31 -24.12 -14.08
C ARG A 39 15.32 -22.58 -14.13
N PRO A 40 16.36 -21.92 -13.61
CA PRO A 40 16.51 -20.46 -13.73
C PRO A 40 16.46 -20.02 -15.20
N SER A 41 15.90 -18.83 -15.43
CA SER A 41 15.78 -18.24 -16.77
C SER A 41 16.44 -16.87 -16.81
N SER A 42 17.24 -16.65 -17.84
CA SER A 42 17.96 -15.40 -18.09
C SER A 42 17.38 -14.65 -19.28
N THR A 43 17.09 -13.37 -19.07
CA THR A 43 16.74 -12.42 -20.14
C THR A 43 17.50 -11.12 -19.86
N GLY A 44 18.23 -10.60 -20.85
CA GLY A 44 19.03 -9.38 -20.73
C GLY A 44 20.04 -9.39 -19.57
N GLY A 45 20.76 -10.50 -19.41
CA GLY A 45 21.80 -10.65 -18.39
C GLY A 45 21.30 -10.84 -16.95
N ARG A 46 19.98 -10.77 -16.69
CA ARG A 46 19.40 -11.01 -15.36
C ARG A 46 18.81 -12.41 -15.28
N SER A 47 19.26 -13.20 -14.29
CA SER A 47 18.70 -14.51 -13.96
C SER A 47 17.52 -14.36 -13.00
N THR A 48 16.41 -15.03 -13.30
CA THR A 48 15.23 -15.14 -12.42
C THR A 48 14.95 -16.61 -12.16
N SER A 49 14.69 -16.95 -10.89
CA SER A 49 14.43 -18.33 -10.45
C SER A 49 12.96 -18.59 -10.10
N SER A 50 12.10 -17.56 -10.14
CA SER A 50 10.67 -17.67 -9.82
C SER A 50 9.86 -16.56 -10.49
N GLY A 51 8.59 -16.84 -10.81
CA GLY A 51 7.58 -15.83 -11.13
C GLY A 51 7.00 -15.20 -9.86
N ASN A 52 6.86 -13.87 -9.83
CA ASN A 52 6.33 -13.11 -8.69
C ASN A 52 5.09 -12.35 -9.15
N ASN A 53 3.91 -12.92 -8.93
CA ASN A 53 2.64 -12.45 -9.51
C ASN A 53 1.55 -12.36 -8.45
N PHE A 54 0.46 -11.66 -8.77
CA PHE A 54 -0.74 -11.66 -7.93
C PHE A 54 -1.88 -12.30 -8.71
N LEU A 55 -2.53 -13.28 -8.11
CA LEU A 55 -3.77 -13.83 -8.63
C LEU A 55 -4.92 -12.97 -8.11
N VAL A 56 -5.86 -12.60 -8.97
CA VAL A 56 -7.07 -11.83 -8.63
C VAL A 56 -8.29 -12.66 -9.00
N THR A 57 -9.25 -12.74 -8.10
CA THR A 57 -10.55 -13.38 -8.32
C THR A 57 -11.64 -12.34 -8.04
N VAL A 58 -12.51 -12.11 -9.01
CA VAL A 58 -13.63 -11.17 -8.90
C VAL A 58 -14.93 -11.97 -8.97
N THR A 59 -15.84 -11.74 -8.02
CA THR A 59 -17.16 -12.35 -8.02
C THR A 59 -18.22 -11.28 -8.27
N LEU A 60 -19.00 -11.48 -9.33
CA LEU A 60 -20.17 -10.69 -9.67
C LEU A 60 -21.44 -11.42 -9.20
N GLY A 61 -22.31 -10.75 -8.45
CA GLY A 61 -23.54 -11.32 -7.89
C GLY A 61 -24.79 -10.58 -8.34
N GLN A 62 -25.88 -11.33 -8.59
CA GLN A 62 -27.24 -10.83 -8.78
C GLN A 62 -28.22 -11.81 -8.12
N GLY A 63 -28.74 -11.44 -6.94
CA GLY A 63 -29.56 -12.35 -6.13
C GLY A 63 -28.78 -13.61 -5.77
N ALA A 64 -29.27 -14.78 -6.18
CA ALA A 64 -28.62 -16.08 -5.94
C ALA A 64 -27.61 -16.48 -7.03
N ARG A 65 -27.45 -15.70 -8.11
CA ARG A 65 -26.52 -16.01 -9.21
C ARG A 65 -25.19 -15.34 -8.97
N GLU A 66 -24.10 -16.10 -9.07
CA GLU A 66 -22.73 -15.60 -8.97
C GLU A 66 -21.90 -16.02 -10.19
N PHE A 67 -21.06 -15.09 -10.65
CA PHE A 67 -20.10 -15.32 -11.72
C PHE A 67 -18.71 -14.92 -11.24
N THR A 68 -17.83 -15.90 -11.12
CA THR A 68 -16.45 -15.70 -10.66
C THR A 68 -15.50 -15.69 -11.85
N GLY A 69 -14.77 -14.58 -12.01
CA GLY A 69 -13.70 -14.44 -12.97
C GLY A 69 -12.33 -14.42 -12.31
N ILE A 70 -11.31 -14.90 -13.04
CA ILE A 70 -9.93 -14.99 -12.58
C ILE A 70 -8.99 -14.21 -13.50
N GLY A 71 -7.99 -13.57 -12.91
CA GLY A 71 -6.95 -12.84 -13.62
C GLY A 71 -5.63 -12.87 -12.85
N GLU A 72 -4.53 -12.52 -13.53
CA GLU A 72 -3.19 -12.58 -12.96
C GLU A 72 -2.43 -11.29 -13.25
N CYS A 73 -2.09 -10.56 -12.19
CA CYS A 73 -1.24 -9.38 -12.21
C CYS A 73 0.22 -9.78 -12.46
N GLN A 74 0.91 -9.02 -13.31
CA GLN A 74 2.31 -9.25 -13.70
C GLN A 74 3.22 -8.06 -13.31
N PRO A 75 3.41 -7.77 -12.02
CA PRO A 75 4.26 -6.66 -11.60
C PRO A 75 5.72 -6.94 -11.98
N ARG A 76 6.31 -6.07 -12.80
CA ARG A 76 7.72 -6.10 -13.23
C ARG A 76 8.42 -4.77 -13.01
N HIS A 77 8.10 -4.11 -11.90
CA HIS A 77 8.77 -2.90 -11.45
C HIS A 77 8.68 -1.79 -12.50
N ALA A 78 9.79 -1.12 -12.83
CA ALA A 78 9.85 -0.08 -13.86
C ALA A 78 9.27 -0.51 -15.22
N LEU A 79 9.40 -1.78 -15.62
CA LEU A 79 8.90 -2.26 -16.93
C LEU A 79 7.38 -2.07 -17.07
N THR A 80 6.64 -2.26 -15.97
CA THR A 80 5.18 -2.20 -15.93
C THR A 80 4.66 -1.09 -15.00
N GLY A 81 5.54 -0.23 -14.48
CA GLY A 81 5.20 0.87 -13.57
C GLY A 81 4.73 0.43 -12.17
N ASP A 82 5.03 -0.79 -11.74
CA ASP A 82 4.44 -1.40 -10.53
C ASP A 82 5.17 -1.07 -9.21
N GLY A 83 6.06 -0.07 -9.20
CA GLY A 83 6.85 0.27 -8.01
C GLY A 83 7.80 -0.86 -7.65
N ASP A 84 8.24 -1.00 -6.39
CA ASP A 84 9.35 -1.87 -5.93
C ASP A 84 9.42 -3.33 -6.47
N ARG A 85 10.64 -3.90 -6.53
CA ARG A 85 10.92 -5.30 -6.96
C ARG A 85 10.12 -6.35 -6.19
N GLN A 86 9.84 -6.08 -4.93
CA GLN A 86 9.17 -7.02 -4.04
C GLN A 86 7.66 -7.03 -4.29
N GLY A 87 7.13 -6.04 -5.01
CA GLY A 87 5.72 -5.87 -5.34
C GLY A 87 4.90 -5.32 -4.17
N ASN A 88 5.50 -4.59 -3.24
CA ASN A 88 4.77 -4.01 -2.10
C ASN A 88 3.86 -2.86 -2.52
N ALA A 89 4.36 -1.94 -3.35
CA ALA A 89 3.57 -0.84 -3.92
C ALA A 89 2.40 -1.40 -4.74
N ALA A 90 2.69 -2.32 -5.66
CA ALA A 90 1.68 -3.00 -6.47
C ALA A 90 0.63 -3.75 -5.64
N TRP A 91 1.04 -4.41 -4.55
CA TRP A 91 0.11 -5.08 -3.63
C TRP A 91 -0.76 -4.09 -2.85
N SER A 92 -0.17 -2.98 -2.37
CA SER A 92 -0.91 -1.93 -1.67
C SER A 92 -1.96 -1.29 -2.58
N PHE A 93 -1.58 -1.00 -3.83
CA PHE A 93 -2.51 -0.54 -4.85
C PHE A 93 -3.60 -1.58 -5.12
N LEU A 94 -3.26 -2.86 -5.31
CA LEU A 94 -4.24 -3.92 -5.58
C LEU A 94 -5.30 -4.06 -4.47
N ARG A 95 -4.90 -3.99 -3.19
CA ARG A 95 -5.85 -3.99 -2.06
C ARG A 95 -6.81 -2.81 -2.14
N SER A 96 -6.27 -1.63 -2.43
CA SER A 96 -7.04 -0.39 -2.51
C SER A 96 -7.98 -0.38 -3.72
N ALA A 97 -7.51 -0.88 -4.87
CA ALA A 97 -8.31 -1.08 -6.07
C ALA A 97 -9.44 -2.07 -5.83
N GLY A 98 -9.16 -3.22 -5.19
CA GLY A 98 -10.16 -4.22 -4.83
C GLY A 98 -11.23 -3.67 -3.87
N ALA A 99 -10.83 -2.83 -2.92
CA ALA A 99 -11.76 -2.14 -2.03
C ALA A 99 -12.60 -1.07 -2.75
N ARG A 100 -11.99 -0.27 -3.64
CA ARG A 100 -12.67 0.78 -4.40
C ARG A 100 -13.78 0.24 -5.30
N VAL A 101 -13.54 -0.87 -6.00
CA VAL A 101 -14.53 -1.45 -6.92
C VAL A 101 -15.49 -2.43 -6.25
N HIS A 102 -15.33 -2.68 -4.94
CA HIS A 102 -16.28 -3.50 -4.20
C HIS A 102 -17.67 -2.85 -4.19
N SER A 103 -18.71 -3.67 -4.35
CA SER A 103 -20.10 -3.26 -4.53
C SER A 103 -20.41 -2.41 -5.78
N ARG A 104 -19.44 -2.19 -6.68
CA ARG A 104 -19.67 -1.50 -7.95
C ARG A 104 -20.69 -2.29 -8.78
N ALA A 105 -21.74 -1.60 -9.22
CA ALA A 105 -22.73 -2.16 -10.13
C ALA A 105 -22.20 -2.17 -11.57
N LEU A 106 -22.44 -3.24 -12.31
CA LEU A 106 -22.18 -3.37 -13.73
C LEU A 106 -23.51 -3.71 -14.39
N SER A 107 -23.95 -2.87 -15.32
CA SER A 107 -25.17 -3.08 -16.10
C SER A 107 -24.81 -3.32 -17.56
N PHE A 108 -25.20 -4.47 -18.09
CA PHE A 108 -24.96 -4.83 -19.50
C PHE A 108 -25.95 -5.90 -19.96
N HIS A 109 -26.23 -5.95 -21.26
CA HIS A 109 -27.15 -6.94 -21.86
C HIS A 109 -26.51 -7.66 -23.06
N ASP A 110 -25.41 -7.12 -23.57
CA ASP A 110 -24.72 -7.64 -24.73
C ASP A 110 -23.19 -7.46 -24.61
N ARG A 111 -22.49 -7.87 -25.66
CA ARG A 111 -21.03 -7.81 -25.75
C ARG A 111 -20.49 -6.38 -25.61
N GLU A 112 -21.12 -5.42 -26.28
CA GLU A 112 -20.61 -4.05 -26.36
C GLU A 112 -20.81 -3.32 -25.04
N SER A 113 -22.00 -3.41 -24.45
CA SER A 113 -22.32 -2.87 -23.13
C SER A 113 -21.47 -3.52 -22.03
N ALA A 114 -21.17 -4.82 -22.11
CA ALA A 114 -20.30 -5.50 -21.14
C ALA A 114 -18.85 -4.99 -21.21
N VAL A 115 -18.29 -4.82 -22.41
CA VAL A 115 -16.95 -4.22 -22.58
C VAL A 115 -16.94 -2.78 -22.10
N SER A 116 -18.00 -2.00 -22.36
CA SER A 116 -18.14 -0.63 -21.85
C SER A 116 -18.14 -0.59 -20.32
N ALA A 117 -18.93 -1.45 -19.67
CA ALA A 117 -18.98 -1.53 -18.22
C ALA A 117 -17.60 -1.86 -17.61
N VAL A 118 -16.84 -2.77 -18.21
CA VAL A 118 -15.46 -3.06 -17.77
C VAL A 118 -14.55 -1.84 -17.97
N ARG A 119 -14.67 -1.11 -19.10
CA ARG A 119 -13.88 0.11 -19.36
C ARG A 119 -14.13 1.19 -18.31
N GLU A 120 -15.37 1.38 -17.88
CA GLU A 120 -15.70 2.34 -16.83
C GLU A 120 -15.00 2.00 -15.51
N VAL A 121 -15.04 0.73 -15.10
CA VAL A 121 -14.33 0.26 -13.89
C VAL A 121 -12.82 0.45 -14.05
N MET A 122 -12.25 0.13 -15.22
CA MET A 122 -10.82 0.31 -15.45
C MET A 122 -10.40 1.78 -15.51
N ALA A 123 -11.26 2.69 -15.97
CA ALA A 123 -11.01 4.12 -15.97
C ALA A 123 -10.95 4.69 -14.54
N GLU A 124 -11.87 4.26 -13.67
CA GLU A 124 -11.84 4.57 -12.24
C GLU A 124 -10.56 4.07 -11.58
N LEU A 125 -10.16 2.82 -11.87
CA LEU A 125 -8.91 2.25 -11.35
C LEU A 125 -7.65 2.93 -11.92
N ALA A 126 -7.70 3.48 -13.12
CA ALA A 126 -6.59 4.25 -13.68
C ALA A 126 -6.40 5.59 -12.96
N VAL A 127 -7.50 6.26 -12.55
CA VAL A 127 -7.43 7.45 -11.69
C VAL A 127 -6.81 7.09 -10.35
N LEU A 128 -7.29 6.03 -9.70
CA LEU A 128 -6.72 5.54 -8.44
C LEU A 128 -5.24 5.16 -8.58
N ALA A 129 -4.85 4.53 -9.68
CA ALA A 129 -3.46 4.18 -9.96
C ALA A 129 -2.57 5.43 -10.00
N ALA A 130 -3.05 6.52 -10.61
CA ALA A 130 -2.33 7.80 -10.63
C ALA A 130 -2.20 8.43 -9.23
N GLU A 131 -3.24 8.35 -8.40
CA GLU A 131 -3.22 8.82 -7.00
C GLU A 131 -2.24 8.03 -6.13
N TYR A 132 -2.14 6.72 -6.32
CA TYR A 132 -1.20 5.84 -5.62
C TYR A 132 0.22 5.88 -6.20
N GLY A 133 0.38 6.44 -7.39
CA GLY A 133 1.65 6.50 -8.10
C GLY A 133 2.66 7.37 -7.34
N THR A 134 3.89 6.87 -7.27
CA THR A 134 5.05 7.65 -6.81
C THR A 134 6.00 7.88 -7.97
N VAL A 135 7.05 8.69 -7.76
CA VAL A 135 8.11 8.90 -8.76
C VAL A 135 8.72 7.56 -9.23
N ASP A 136 8.79 6.56 -8.36
CA ASP A 136 9.34 5.23 -8.67
C ASP A 136 8.47 4.40 -9.64
N ASN A 137 7.21 4.79 -9.84
CA ASN A 137 6.27 4.13 -10.74
C ASN A 137 6.35 4.68 -12.18
N GLY A 138 6.84 5.91 -12.36
CA GLY A 138 6.76 6.65 -13.61
C GLY A 138 5.35 7.16 -13.93
N GLU A 139 5.16 7.67 -15.15
CA GLU A 139 3.93 8.37 -15.60
C GLU A 139 2.69 7.46 -15.69
N LEU A 140 2.88 6.16 -15.89
CA LEU A 140 1.81 5.17 -16.09
C LEU A 140 1.96 4.04 -15.06
N PRO A 141 1.51 4.28 -13.81
CA PRO A 141 1.72 3.38 -12.70
C PRO A 141 0.85 2.10 -12.81
N PHE A 142 1.36 1.02 -12.22
CA PHE A 142 0.65 -0.24 -11.96
C PHE A 142 0.03 -0.98 -13.16
N ARG A 143 0.53 -0.79 -14.38
CA ARG A 143 -0.02 -1.43 -15.60
C ARG A 143 -0.03 -2.95 -15.52
N GLY A 144 1.00 -3.55 -14.92
CA GLY A 144 1.07 -5.00 -14.72
C GLY A 144 0.04 -5.50 -13.71
N THR A 145 -0.30 -4.70 -12.71
CA THR A 145 -1.37 -4.99 -11.75
C THR A 145 -2.75 -4.80 -12.35
N LEU A 146 -2.98 -3.71 -13.08
CA LEU A 146 -4.26 -3.42 -13.76
C LEU A 146 -4.66 -4.54 -14.74
N LEU A 147 -3.69 -5.13 -15.46
CA LEU A 147 -3.95 -6.29 -16.33
C LEU A 147 -4.70 -7.42 -15.59
N GLY A 148 -4.26 -7.77 -14.39
CA GLY A 148 -4.85 -8.89 -13.64
C GLY A 148 -6.30 -8.60 -13.22
N ILE A 149 -6.59 -7.36 -12.85
CA ILE A 149 -7.94 -6.92 -12.48
C ILE A 149 -8.85 -6.91 -13.71
N GLU A 150 -8.38 -6.35 -14.84
CA GLU A 150 -9.15 -6.30 -16.08
C GLU A 150 -9.49 -7.70 -16.59
N VAL A 151 -8.52 -8.62 -16.58
CA VAL A 151 -8.75 -10.01 -17.00
C VAL A 151 -9.79 -10.70 -16.11
N ALA A 152 -9.74 -10.49 -14.79
CA ALA A 152 -10.73 -11.07 -13.88
C ALA A 152 -12.15 -10.52 -14.13
N LEU A 153 -12.26 -9.22 -14.41
CA LEU A 153 -13.53 -8.59 -14.78
C LEU A 153 -14.06 -9.12 -16.12
N LEU A 154 -13.20 -9.15 -17.16
CA LEU A 154 -13.54 -9.70 -18.47
C LEU A 154 -13.96 -11.16 -18.39
N ASP A 155 -13.29 -11.98 -17.57
CA ASP A 155 -13.65 -13.37 -17.33
C ASP A 155 -15.06 -13.47 -16.69
N ALA A 156 -15.32 -12.69 -15.63
CA ALA A 156 -16.60 -12.72 -14.92
C ALA A 156 -17.79 -12.29 -15.82
N VAL A 157 -17.66 -11.18 -16.56
CA VAL A 157 -18.72 -10.71 -17.47
C VAL A 157 -18.90 -11.64 -18.67
N SER A 158 -17.81 -12.23 -19.18
CA SER A 158 -17.88 -13.23 -20.25
C SER A 158 -18.65 -14.47 -19.78
N ARG A 159 -18.41 -14.95 -18.55
CA ARG A 159 -19.18 -16.06 -17.96
C ARG A 159 -20.65 -15.71 -17.76
N ALA A 160 -20.97 -14.49 -17.35
CA ALA A 160 -22.35 -14.03 -17.22
C ALA A 160 -23.11 -14.10 -18.56
N LEU A 161 -22.43 -13.81 -19.67
CA LEU A 161 -22.96 -13.89 -21.03
C LEU A 161 -22.80 -15.28 -21.68
N GLY A 162 -22.14 -16.24 -21.03
CA GLY A 162 -21.84 -17.55 -21.62
C GLY A 162 -20.86 -17.51 -22.79
N LEU A 163 -20.03 -16.47 -22.90
CA LEU A 163 -19.05 -16.26 -23.97
C LEU A 163 -17.63 -16.54 -23.48
N GLN A 164 -16.70 -16.84 -24.40
CA GLN A 164 -15.26 -16.71 -24.14
C GLN A 164 -14.84 -15.24 -24.17
N ILE A 165 -13.75 -14.88 -23.49
CA ILE A 165 -13.18 -13.52 -23.58
C ILE A 165 -12.89 -13.16 -25.04
N ALA A 166 -12.37 -14.09 -25.86
CA ALA A 166 -12.14 -13.84 -27.28
C ALA A 166 -13.43 -13.45 -28.02
N GLU A 167 -14.55 -14.10 -27.71
CA GLU A 167 -15.86 -13.82 -28.32
C GLU A 167 -16.41 -12.48 -27.83
N LEU A 168 -16.29 -12.19 -26.54
CA LEU A 168 -16.58 -10.88 -25.96
C LEU A 168 -15.78 -9.76 -26.64
N LEU A 169 -14.51 -10.00 -26.96
CA LEU A 169 -13.65 -9.01 -27.63
C LEU A 169 -13.82 -8.96 -29.16
N GLY A 170 -14.66 -9.82 -29.74
CA GLY A 170 -14.89 -9.89 -31.19
C GLY A 170 -13.90 -10.79 -31.91
N LYS A 171 -13.94 -12.09 -31.60
CA LYS A 171 -13.10 -13.16 -32.15
C LYS A 171 -12.94 -13.06 -33.68
N GLN A 172 -11.69 -13.12 -34.13
CA GLN A 172 -11.27 -13.07 -35.54
C GLN A 172 -10.69 -14.39 -36.06
N ARG A 173 -10.31 -15.30 -35.15
CA ARG A 173 -9.71 -16.60 -35.48
C ARG A 173 -9.97 -17.65 -34.40
N ASP A 174 -10.03 -18.92 -34.81
CA ASP A 174 -10.23 -20.06 -33.91
C ASP A 174 -8.91 -20.64 -33.39
N GLU A 175 -7.95 -20.81 -34.29
CA GLU A 175 -6.67 -21.46 -34.02
C GLU A 175 -5.54 -20.46 -33.77
N LEU A 176 -4.59 -20.85 -32.91
CA LEU A 176 -3.39 -20.09 -32.61
C LEU A 176 -2.16 -20.98 -32.74
N GLY A 177 -1.21 -20.57 -33.58
CA GLY A 177 0.13 -21.12 -33.62
C GLY A 177 1.10 -20.23 -32.86
N VAL A 178 1.91 -20.81 -31.97
CA VAL A 178 3.09 -20.13 -31.42
C VAL A 178 4.12 -19.98 -32.54
N SER A 179 4.60 -18.76 -32.77
CA SER A 179 5.46 -18.44 -33.90
C SER A 179 6.94 -18.64 -33.60
N ALA A 180 7.37 -18.47 -32.35
CA ALA A 180 8.77 -18.60 -31.95
C ALA A 180 8.93 -18.87 -30.45
N SER A 181 10.09 -19.42 -30.07
CA SER A 181 10.56 -19.47 -28.67
C SER A 181 11.93 -18.80 -28.59
N ALA A 182 12.10 -17.82 -27.70
CA ALA A 182 13.33 -17.04 -27.61
C ALA A 182 14.56 -17.89 -27.23
N ILE A 183 15.67 -17.67 -27.94
CA ILE A 183 17.01 -18.17 -27.58
C ILE A 183 17.73 -17.07 -26.81
N SER A 184 18.07 -17.35 -25.54
CA SER A 184 18.62 -16.38 -24.58
C SER A 184 19.96 -15.79 -25.03
N SER A 185 20.32 -14.64 -24.48
CA SER A 185 21.56 -13.93 -24.83
C SER A 185 22.82 -14.47 -24.16
N ASN A 186 22.72 -15.41 -23.23
CA ASN A 186 23.87 -15.95 -22.48
C ASN A 186 24.37 -17.31 -23.01
N VAL A 187 24.10 -17.63 -24.27
CA VAL A 187 24.55 -18.88 -24.90
C VAL A 187 25.62 -18.62 -25.95
N THR A 188 26.45 -19.63 -26.21
CA THR A 188 27.48 -19.56 -27.27
C THR A 188 26.85 -19.69 -28.67
N LEU A 189 27.58 -19.30 -29.71
CA LEU A 189 27.12 -19.47 -31.10
C LEU A 189 26.80 -20.95 -31.42
N ASP A 190 27.61 -21.89 -30.94
CA ASP A 190 27.35 -23.33 -31.11
C ASP A 190 26.06 -23.78 -30.43
N GLU A 191 25.77 -23.24 -29.25
CA GLU A 191 24.52 -23.50 -28.55
C GLU A 191 23.32 -22.89 -29.26
N ILE A 192 23.47 -21.69 -29.85
CA ILE A 192 22.44 -21.08 -30.72
C ILE A 192 22.16 -22.02 -31.88
N ALA A 193 23.17 -22.45 -32.63
CA ALA A 193 22.99 -23.35 -33.77
C ALA A 193 22.25 -24.64 -33.39
N LYS A 194 22.66 -25.28 -32.28
CA LYS A 194 22.02 -26.49 -31.75
C LYS A 194 20.56 -26.26 -31.33
N ARG A 195 20.23 -25.09 -30.76
CA ARG A 195 18.87 -24.78 -30.31
C ARG A 195 17.96 -24.42 -31.48
N VAL A 196 18.46 -23.65 -32.46
CA VAL A 196 17.74 -23.31 -33.68
C VAL A 196 17.36 -24.57 -34.46
N ALA A 197 18.30 -25.49 -34.66
CA ALA A 197 18.05 -26.77 -35.36
C ALA A 197 16.99 -27.65 -34.66
N LYS A 198 16.70 -27.42 -33.37
CA LYS A 198 15.67 -28.15 -32.58
C LYS A 198 14.32 -27.43 -32.51
N GLN A 199 14.18 -26.28 -33.16
CA GLN A 199 12.98 -25.45 -33.17
C GLN A 199 12.30 -25.48 -34.56
N ASP A 200 12.35 -26.62 -35.24
CA ASP A 200 11.75 -26.87 -36.56
C ASP A 200 10.23 -26.57 -36.61
N LYS A 201 9.49 -26.89 -35.54
CA LYS A 201 8.03 -26.65 -35.46
C LYS A 201 7.58 -25.18 -35.47
N TYR A 202 8.48 -24.23 -35.22
CA TYR A 202 8.14 -22.81 -35.15
C TYR A 202 8.40 -22.14 -36.51
N PRO A 203 7.47 -21.34 -37.07
CA PRO A 203 7.65 -20.69 -38.38
C PRO A 203 8.66 -19.53 -38.35
N THR A 204 9.16 -19.12 -37.20
CA THR A 204 10.10 -18.00 -37.05
C THR A 204 11.15 -18.33 -36.00
N THR A 205 12.40 -17.95 -36.27
CA THR A 205 13.50 -18.11 -35.31
C THR A 205 13.68 -16.82 -34.53
N ARG A 206 13.51 -16.86 -33.19
CA ARG A 206 13.72 -15.70 -32.32
C ARG A 206 15.01 -15.82 -31.51
N VAL A 207 15.90 -14.84 -31.65
CA VAL A 207 17.19 -14.78 -30.97
C VAL A 207 17.36 -13.47 -30.21
N ASN A 208 17.93 -13.52 -29.02
CA ASN A 208 18.22 -12.31 -28.25
C ASN A 208 19.60 -11.74 -28.60
N GLY A 209 19.71 -10.42 -28.61
CA GLY A 209 20.96 -9.70 -28.82
C GLY A 209 22.01 -9.95 -27.72
N ALA A 210 23.28 -9.81 -28.05
CA ALA A 210 24.47 -9.87 -27.22
C ALA A 210 24.84 -8.50 -26.65
N GLY A 211 24.34 -7.41 -27.25
CA GLY A 211 24.60 -6.03 -26.83
C GLY A 211 25.80 -5.38 -27.52
N SER A 212 26.22 -5.89 -28.68
CA SER A 212 27.17 -5.22 -29.56
C SER A 212 26.91 -5.61 -31.02
N ALA A 213 27.05 -4.65 -31.94
CA ALA A 213 26.73 -4.86 -33.34
C ALA A 213 27.42 -6.09 -33.97
N GLY A 214 28.72 -6.28 -33.71
CA GLY A 214 29.49 -7.40 -34.24
C GLY A 214 28.96 -8.75 -33.75
N ALA A 215 28.79 -8.91 -32.44
CA ALA A 215 28.29 -10.16 -31.87
C ALA A 215 26.83 -10.44 -32.28
N ASP A 216 26.04 -9.39 -32.49
CA ASP A 216 24.65 -9.51 -32.95
C ASP A 216 24.54 -9.95 -34.41
N TRP A 217 25.44 -9.48 -35.28
CA TRP A 217 25.54 -10.02 -36.64
C TRP A 217 25.93 -11.50 -36.66
N ASP A 218 26.92 -11.90 -35.86
CA ASP A 218 27.35 -13.31 -35.76
C ASP A 218 26.19 -14.22 -35.32
N ARG A 219 25.32 -13.72 -34.44
CA ARG A 219 24.12 -14.44 -33.99
C ARG A 219 23.07 -14.58 -35.09
N LEU A 220 22.79 -13.51 -35.84
CA LEU A 220 21.87 -13.57 -36.98
C LEU A 220 22.33 -14.60 -38.02
N GLU A 221 23.60 -14.52 -38.42
CA GLU A 221 24.17 -15.43 -39.42
C GLU A 221 24.23 -16.88 -38.92
N THR A 222 24.54 -17.08 -37.64
CA THR A 222 24.54 -18.41 -37.03
C THR A 222 23.13 -19.01 -37.01
N ALA A 223 22.12 -18.23 -36.64
CA ALA A 223 20.74 -18.68 -36.66
C ALA A 223 20.26 -18.99 -38.10
N ALA A 224 20.62 -18.14 -39.07
CA ALA A 224 20.28 -18.35 -40.48
C ALA A 224 20.91 -19.65 -41.04
N ARG A 225 22.20 -19.85 -40.80
CA ARG A 225 22.91 -21.09 -41.17
C ARG A 225 22.30 -22.32 -40.50
N ALA A 226 21.91 -22.23 -39.23
CA ALA A 226 21.31 -23.33 -38.50
C ALA A 226 19.91 -23.68 -39.03
N ASN A 227 19.07 -22.69 -39.35
CA ASN A 227 17.80 -22.93 -40.05
C ASN A 227 18.04 -23.68 -41.36
N ARG A 228 18.95 -23.17 -42.22
CA ARG A 228 19.24 -23.80 -43.52
C ARG A 228 19.80 -25.21 -43.40
N SER A 229 20.54 -25.50 -42.33
CA SER A 229 21.07 -26.85 -42.06
C SER A 229 19.99 -27.91 -41.83
N VAL A 230 18.77 -27.49 -41.45
CA VAL A 230 17.61 -28.37 -41.30
C VAL A 230 16.60 -28.21 -42.46
N GLY A 231 17.01 -27.59 -43.57
CA GLY A 231 16.21 -27.47 -44.79
C GLY A 231 15.16 -26.35 -44.79
N ASP A 232 15.31 -25.34 -43.91
CA ASP A 232 14.35 -24.23 -43.79
C ASP A 232 15.09 -22.88 -43.80
N ASP A 233 14.53 -21.83 -44.41
CA ASP A 233 15.11 -20.47 -44.41
C ASP A 233 14.14 -19.47 -43.75
N LYS A 234 13.75 -19.81 -42.52
CA LYS A 234 12.76 -19.07 -41.73
C LYS A 234 13.15 -17.60 -41.55
N PRO A 235 12.16 -16.70 -41.47
CA PRO A 235 12.38 -15.34 -40.97
C PRO A 235 13.06 -15.36 -39.59
N ILE A 236 13.92 -14.37 -39.35
CA ILE A 236 14.59 -14.19 -38.06
C ILE A 236 14.05 -12.95 -37.37
N TRP A 237 13.68 -13.11 -36.10
CA TRP A 237 13.33 -12.02 -35.20
C TRP A 237 14.42 -11.87 -34.15
N MET A 238 15.11 -10.74 -34.16
CA MET A 238 16.10 -10.37 -33.15
C MET A 238 15.52 -9.41 -32.12
N ASP A 239 15.67 -9.76 -30.84
CA ASP A 239 15.22 -8.98 -29.68
C ASP A 239 16.43 -8.43 -28.91
N PHE A 240 16.64 -7.12 -28.98
CA PHE A 240 17.80 -6.48 -28.38
C PHE A 240 17.64 -6.34 -26.86
N THR A 241 18.44 -7.10 -26.12
CA THR A 241 18.44 -6.98 -24.65
C THR A 241 19.28 -5.81 -24.12
N THR A 242 20.00 -5.13 -25.01
CA THR A 242 20.79 -3.93 -24.72
C THR A 242 20.63 -3.03 -25.93
N ALA A 243 20.05 -1.86 -25.70
CA ALA A 243 19.75 -0.91 -26.76
C ALA A 243 21.04 -0.23 -27.27
N PHE A 244 21.04 0.09 -28.55
CA PHE A 244 22.10 0.85 -29.21
C PHE A 244 21.86 2.36 -29.08
N GLY A 245 22.93 3.13 -29.23
CA GLY A 245 22.80 4.55 -29.59
C GLY A 245 22.22 4.71 -30.99
N VAL A 246 21.63 5.88 -31.28
CA VAL A 246 20.93 6.14 -32.56
C VAL A 246 21.80 5.85 -33.80
N ASP A 247 23.06 6.32 -33.80
CA ASP A 247 23.95 6.16 -34.96
C ASP A 247 24.43 4.71 -35.12
N GLU A 248 24.63 4.00 -34.01
CA GLU A 248 24.95 2.57 -34.02
C GLU A 248 23.75 1.75 -34.52
N ALA A 249 22.52 2.09 -34.09
CA ALA A 249 21.30 1.46 -34.58
C ALA A 249 21.12 1.65 -36.09
N ALA A 250 21.37 2.86 -36.62
CA ALA A 250 21.33 3.14 -38.06
C ALA A 250 22.39 2.32 -38.83
N SER A 251 23.61 2.26 -38.32
CA SER A 251 24.69 1.46 -38.91
C SER A 251 24.36 -0.04 -38.88
N PHE A 252 23.70 -0.50 -37.82
CA PHE A 252 23.25 -1.88 -37.69
C PHE A 252 22.19 -2.24 -38.73
N VAL A 253 21.22 -1.35 -38.99
CA VAL A 253 20.20 -1.51 -40.04
C VAL A 253 20.86 -1.73 -41.41
N ASP A 254 21.80 -0.87 -41.80
CA ASP A 254 22.53 -1.01 -43.07
C ASP A 254 23.35 -2.32 -43.13
N GLY A 255 23.95 -2.70 -42.00
CA GLY A 255 24.69 -3.94 -41.85
C GLY A 255 23.82 -5.19 -42.04
N VAL A 256 22.55 -5.16 -41.59
CA VAL A 256 21.59 -6.24 -41.81
C VAL A 256 21.16 -6.30 -43.27
N VAL A 257 20.85 -5.17 -43.90
CA VAL A 257 20.44 -5.15 -45.32
C VAL A 257 21.56 -5.69 -46.24
N THR A 258 22.81 -5.30 -45.97
CA THR A 258 23.98 -5.84 -46.70
C THR A 258 24.03 -7.35 -46.63
N ARG A 259 23.82 -7.92 -45.43
CA ARG A 259 23.80 -9.37 -45.20
C ARG A 259 22.61 -10.07 -45.86
N MET A 260 21.44 -9.43 -45.85
CA MET A 260 20.24 -9.94 -46.53
C MET A 260 20.47 -10.03 -48.05
N ARG A 261 21.08 -8.99 -48.65
CA ARG A 261 21.45 -8.98 -50.08
C ARG A 261 22.51 -10.04 -50.42
N ALA A 262 23.42 -10.33 -49.49
CA ALA A 262 24.41 -11.39 -49.63
C ALA A 262 23.84 -12.80 -49.38
N GLY A 263 22.60 -12.92 -48.90
CA GLY A 263 21.98 -14.19 -48.53
C GLY A 263 22.58 -14.85 -47.29
N THR A 264 23.39 -14.14 -46.50
CA THR A 264 23.96 -14.69 -45.25
C THR A 264 22.93 -14.76 -44.14
N VAL A 265 21.97 -13.83 -44.14
CA VAL A 265 20.75 -13.82 -43.30
C VAL A 265 19.50 -13.92 -44.22
N PRO A 266 18.34 -14.37 -43.72
CA PRO A 266 17.16 -14.61 -44.56
C PRO A 266 16.57 -13.31 -45.13
N ALA A 267 15.74 -13.45 -46.17
CA ALA A 267 15.08 -12.33 -46.84
C ALA A 267 14.09 -11.55 -45.95
N SER A 268 13.71 -12.09 -44.78
CA SER A 268 12.82 -11.43 -43.82
C SER A 268 13.44 -11.39 -42.41
N VAL A 269 13.62 -10.18 -41.88
CA VAL A 269 14.19 -9.94 -40.55
C VAL A 269 13.34 -8.92 -39.79
N VAL A 270 13.11 -9.20 -38.50
CA VAL A 270 12.47 -8.27 -37.56
C VAL A 270 13.46 -7.88 -36.46
N LEU A 271 13.61 -6.60 -36.20
CA LEU A 271 14.50 -6.03 -35.17
C LEU A 271 13.66 -5.35 -34.09
N GLU A 272 13.64 -5.92 -32.88
CA GLU A 272 12.85 -5.46 -31.73
C GLU A 272 13.72 -4.78 -30.67
N GLY A 273 13.30 -3.61 -30.19
CA GLY A 273 13.94 -2.99 -29.01
C GLY A 273 15.31 -2.36 -29.28
N MET A 274 15.58 -1.92 -30.51
CA MET A 274 16.91 -1.44 -30.93
C MET A 274 17.44 -0.22 -30.17
N VAL A 275 16.56 0.64 -29.65
CA VAL A 275 16.93 1.92 -29.00
C VAL A 275 16.30 2.00 -27.60
N PRO A 276 16.85 2.84 -26.71
CA PRO A 276 16.29 3.03 -25.38
C PRO A 276 14.81 3.48 -25.40
N PRO A 277 14.00 3.14 -24.38
CA PRO A 277 12.56 3.42 -24.40
C PRO A 277 12.21 4.91 -24.53
N ASP A 278 13.03 5.80 -23.99
CA ASP A 278 12.90 7.26 -24.06
C ASP A 278 13.25 7.84 -25.44
N GLN A 279 13.85 7.03 -26.33
CA GLN A 279 14.23 7.39 -27.70
C GLN A 279 13.38 6.68 -28.77
N VAL A 280 12.25 6.06 -28.38
CA VAL A 280 11.37 5.30 -29.27
C VAL A 280 10.91 6.10 -30.50
N THR A 281 10.81 7.42 -30.40
CA THR A 281 10.40 8.33 -31.49
C THR A 281 11.41 8.40 -32.64
N VAL A 282 12.62 7.86 -32.49
CA VAL A 282 13.63 7.76 -33.55
C VAL A 282 13.35 6.56 -34.49
N LEU A 283 12.68 5.52 -34.01
CA LEU A 283 12.47 4.27 -34.76
C LEU A 283 11.82 4.45 -36.15
N PRO A 284 10.86 5.38 -36.37
CA PRO A 284 10.30 5.61 -37.70
C PRO A 284 11.33 6.08 -38.74
N ARG A 285 12.38 6.82 -38.32
CA ARG A 285 13.50 7.18 -39.20
C ARG A 285 14.30 5.93 -39.61
N LEU A 286 14.58 5.04 -38.65
CA LEU A 286 15.27 3.77 -38.93
C LEU A 286 14.44 2.86 -39.83
N GLN A 287 13.12 2.81 -39.65
CA GLN A 287 12.22 2.07 -40.53
C GLN A 287 12.26 2.62 -41.96
N ARG A 288 12.23 3.96 -42.15
CA ARG A 288 12.36 4.55 -43.50
C ARG A 288 13.67 4.19 -44.18
N GLN A 289 14.78 4.21 -43.43
CA GLN A 289 16.08 3.78 -43.93
C GLN A 289 16.04 2.31 -44.38
N ALA A 290 15.45 1.42 -43.56
CA ALA A 290 15.26 0.01 -43.93
C ALA A 290 14.39 -0.15 -45.19
N ASP A 291 13.27 0.57 -45.28
CA ASP A 291 12.35 0.54 -46.42
C ASP A 291 13.03 1.02 -47.71
N GLU A 292 13.82 2.09 -47.64
CA GLU A 292 14.59 2.63 -48.77
C GLU A 292 15.67 1.65 -49.22
N ALA A 293 16.40 1.05 -48.28
CA ALA A 293 17.45 0.09 -48.57
C ALA A 293 16.91 -1.25 -49.12
N CYS A 294 15.69 -1.65 -48.76
CA CYS A 294 15.05 -2.87 -49.26
C CYS A 294 14.23 -2.66 -50.56
N ARG A 295 14.03 -1.41 -51.00
CA ARG A 295 13.16 -1.09 -52.14
C ARG A 295 13.53 -1.88 -53.40
N GLY A 296 12.56 -2.59 -53.97
CA GLY A 296 12.71 -3.33 -55.23
C GLY A 296 13.56 -4.61 -55.15
N SER A 297 14.00 -5.03 -53.95
CA SER A 297 14.90 -6.18 -53.76
C SER A 297 14.21 -7.46 -53.29
N GLY A 298 12.92 -7.42 -52.96
CA GLY A 298 12.18 -8.54 -52.35
C GLY A 298 12.54 -8.82 -50.88
N LEU A 299 13.38 -7.97 -50.27
CA LEU A 299 13.77 -8.05 -48.87
C LEU A 299 12.74 -7.36 -47.96
N ASP A 300 12.51 -7.90 -46.77
CA ASP A 300 11.58 -7.39 -45.76
C ASP A 300 12.30 -7.20 -44.40
N LEU A 301 12.77 -5.98 -44.13
CA LEU A 301 13.38 -5.60 -42.85
C LEU A 301 12.42 -4.70 -42.05
N ARG A 302 12.00 -5.19 -40.88
CA ARG A 302 11.03 -4.49 -40.04
C ARG A 302 11.61 -4.11 -38.70
N ILE A 303 11.41 -2.87 -38.31
CA ILE A 303 11.73 -2.34 -37.00
C ILE A 303 10.47 -2.48 -36.13
N MET A 304 10.64 -2.97 -34.91
CA MET A 304 9.57 -3.22 -33.95
C MET A 304 9.86 -2.49 -32.63
N PRO A 305 9.02 -1.52 -32.22
CA PRO A 305 9.14 -0.94 -30.89
C PRO A 305 8.70 -1.96 -29.84
N ASP A 306 9.35 -1.93 -28.66
CA ASP A 306 8.98 -2.75 -27.50
C ASP A 306 8.70 -1.92 -26.24
N GLU A 307 9.69 -1.64 -25.39
CA GLU A 307 9.47 -0.98 -24.08
C GLU A 307 9.00 0.48 -24.18
N GLY A 308 9.24 1.13 -25.32
CA GLY A 308 8.83 2.51 -25.58
C GLY A 308 7.33 2.70 -25.87
N ILE A 309 6.55 1.62 -26.05
CA ILE A 309 5.10 1.70 -26.28
C ILE A 309 4.37 1.19 -25.04
N ARG A 310 3.80 2.13 -24.27
CA ARG A 310 3.22 1.89 -22.95
C ARG A 310 1.71 2.14 -22.92
N CYS A 311 1.17 2.85 -23.91
CA CYS A 311 -0.26 3.09 -24.06
C CYS A 311 -0.61 3.47 -25.52
N PRO A 312 -1.91 3.56 -25.87
CA PRO A 312 -2.35 4.05 -27.19
C PRO A 312 -1.77 5.41 -27.60
N ALA A 313 -1.55 6.32 -26.65
CA ALA A 313 -0.99 7.64 -26.94
C ALA A 313 0.46 7.57 -27.46
N ASP A 314 1.28 6.65 -26.94
CA ASP A 314 2.66 6.46 -27.41
C ASP A 314 2.67 5.99 -28.87
N LEU A 315 1.79 5.04 -29.23
CA LEU A 315 1.69 4.57 -30.62
C LEU A 315 1.18 5.66 -31.57
N ARG A 316 0.22 6.49 -31.12
CA ARG A 316 -0.26 7.63 -31.91
C ARG A 316 0.89 8.57 -32.26
N ARG A 317 1.70 8.95 -31.26
CA ARG A 317 2.89 9.79 -31.44
C ARG A 317 3.91 9.14 -32.38
N LEU A 318 4.11 7.83 -32.29
CA LEU A 318 5.01 7.10 -33.20
C LEU A 318 4.49 7.13 -34.66
N ASN A 319 3.19 6.93 -34.84
CA ASN A 319 2.54 6.94 -36.16
C ASN A 319 2.58 8.33 -36.82
N GLU A 320 2.43 9.41 -36.04
CA GLU A 320 2.60 10.80 -36.51
C GLU A 320 4.00 11.06 -37.11
N LEU A 321 5.00 10.30 -36.68
CA LEU A 321 6.39 10.36 -37.19
C LEU A 321 6.66 9.39 -38.35
N GLY A 322 5.63 8.70 -38.84
CA GLY A 322 5.68 7.72 -39.95
C GLY A 322 5.57 6.25 -39.53
N GLY A 323 5.50 5.96 -38.23
CA GLY A 323 5.28 4.62 -37.69
C GLY A 323 6.44 3.64 -37.93
N CYS A 324 6.18 2.37 -37.61
CA CYS A 324 7.09 1.24 -37.84
C CYS A 324 6.34 0.12 -38.57
N ARG A 325 7.04 -0.85 -39.19
CA ARG A 325 6.40 -1.96 -39.94
C ARG A 325 6.06 -3.18 -39.08
N ALA A 326 6.34 -3.12 -37.79
CA ALA A 326 5.96 -4.12 -36.81
C ALA A 326 5.65 -3.48 -35.45
N LEU A 327 4.85 -4.17 -34.62
CA LEU A 327 4.53 -3.77 -33.25
C LEU A 327 4.43 -5.01 -32.35
N ASN A 328 5.10 -4.98 -31.19
CA ASN A 328 4.90 -5.99 -30.16
C ASN A 328 3.92 -5.49 -29.09
N ILE A 329 2.82 -6.23 -28.93
CA ILE A 329 1.78 -5.94 -27.96
C ILE A 329 1.98 -6.84 -26.75
N MET A 330 2.26 -6.22 -25.60
CA MET A 330 2.32 -6.89 -24.30
C MET A 330 1.30 -6.27 -23.35
N PRO A 331 0.15 -6.92 -23.10
CA PRO A 331 -0.91 -6.39 -22.24
C PRO A 331 -0.44 -5.88 -20.87
N ALA A 332 0.52 -6.55 -20.23
CA ALA A 332 1.08 -6.13 -18.94
C ALA A 332 1.85 -4.81 -19.01
N LYS A 333 2.43 -4.47 -20.17
CA LYS A 333 3.06 -3.18 -20.41
C LYS A 333 2.07 -2.10 -20.81
N VAL A 334 0.87 -2.44 -21.26
CA VAL A 334 -0.09 -1.43 -21.76
C VAL A 334 -1.31 -1.24 -20.86
N GLY A 335 -1.37 -2.00 -19.76
CA GLY A 335 -2.38 -1.87 -18.73
C GLY A 335 -3.61 -2.76 -18.92
N GLY A 336 -3.62 -3.65 -19.92
CA GLY A 336 -4.78 -4.50 -20.18
C GLY A 336 -4.86 -5.13 -21.57
N LEU A 337 -5.77 -6.10 -21.72
CA LEU A 337 -6.21 -6.67 -22.97
C LEU A 337 -6.95 -5.64 -23.84
N LEU A 338 -7.78 -4.75 -23.25
CA LEU A 338 -8.54 -3.77 -24.02
C LEU A 338 -7.62 -2.73 -24.68
N ALA A 339 -6.65 -2.21 -23.92
CA ALA A 339 -5.60 -1.34 -24.46
C ALA A 339 -4.75 -2.06 -25.52
N GLY A 340 -4.45 -3.35 -25.31
CA GLY A 340 -3.76 -4.17 -26.31
C GLY A 340 -4.55 -4.33 -27.62
N LEU A 341 -5.86 -4.52 -27.54
CA LEU A 341 -6.74 -4.61 -28.71
C LEU A 341 -6.84 -3.27 -29.45
N GLU A 342 -6.89 -2.16 -28.71
CA GLU A 342 -6.87 -0.82 -29.27
C GLU A 342 -5.57 -0.55 -30.04
N LEU A 343 -4.42 -0.86 -29.45
CA LEU A 343 -3.11 -0.75 -30.12
C LEU A 343 -3.06 -1.54 -31.43
N ALA A 344 -3.57 -2.77 -31.43
CA ALA A 344 -3.62 -3.58 -32.64
C ALA A 344 -4.48 -2.94 -33.74
N ARG A 345 -5.64 -2.38 -33.39
CA ARG A 345 -6.54 -1.69 -34.33
C ARG A 345 -5.87 -0.44 -34.89
N MET A 346 -5.30 0.40 -34.03
CA MET A 346 -4.57 1.61 -34.41
C MET A 346 -3.39 1.31 -35.34
N ALA A 347 -2.64 0.24 -35.07
CA ALA A 347 -1.52 -0.16 -35.91
C ALA A 347 -1.98 -0.57 -37.32
N VAL A 348 -3.00 -1.42 -37.42
CA VAL A 348 -3.55 -1.89 -38.72
C VAL A 348 -4.23 -0.77 -39.49
N GLU A 349 -4.85 0.20 -38.79
CA GLU A 349 -5.44 1.38 -39.40
C GLU A 349 -4.38 2.31 -39.99
N ALA A 350 -3.27 2.52 -39.27
CA ALA A 350 -2.16 3.35 -39.72
C ALA A 350 -1.37 2.69 -40.88
N ASP A 351 -1.19 1.37 -40.83
CA ASP A 351 -0.49 0.60 -41.86
C ASP A 351 -1.09 -0.80 -41.97
N ARG A 352 -1.78 -1.07 -43.08
CA ARG A 352 -2.41 -2.38 -43.31
C ARG A 352 -1.41 -3.51 -43.41
N ASP A 353 -0.15 -3.23 -43.73
CA ASP A 353 0.91 -4.20 -43.88
C ASP A 353 1.75 -4.39 -42.62
N VAL A 354 1.46 -3.68 -41.51
CA VAL A 354 2.15 -3.84 -40.23
C VAL A 354 2.11 -5.30 -39.74
N ARG A 355 3.23 -5.82 -39.21
CA ARG A 355 3.23 -7.11 -38.48
C ARG A 355 2.86 -6.90 -37.04
N LEU A 356 1.91 -7.69 -36.53
CA LEU A 356 1.58 -7.68 -35.11
C LEU A 356 2.19 -8.88 -34.41
N ALA A 357 3.03 -8.60 -33.42
CA ALA A 357 3.51 -9.57 -32.44
C ALA A 357 2.70 -9.46 -31.15
N MET A 358 2.48 -10.60 -30.50
CA MET A 358 1.99 -10.67 -29.13
C MET A 358 2.98 -11.41 -28.24
N GLY A 359 3.45 -10.69 -27.23
CA GLY A 359 4.37 -11.16 -26.21
C GLY A 359 3.70 -11.44 -24.87
N GLY A 360 4.36 -12.28 -24.08
CA GLY A 360 4.09 -12.45 -22.65
C GLY A 360 5.36 -12.19 -21.85
N LEU A 361 5.20 -11.86 -20.57
CA LEU A 361 6.32 -11.66 -19.66
C LEU A 361 6.77 -13.00 -19.06
N LEU A 362 8.07 -13.15 -18.85
CA LEU A 362 8.62 -14.32 -18.15
C LEU A 362 8.01 -14.42 -16.75
N GLY A 363 7.65 -15.65 -16.35
CA GLY A 363 7.02 -15.94 -15.08
C GLY A 363 5.50 -15.89 -15.07
N ALA A 364 4.87 -15.62 -16.21
CA ALA A 364 3.42 -15.77 -16.38
C ALA A 364 2.96 -17.22 -16.17
N SER A 365 1.83 -17.39 -15.49
CA SER A 365 1.17 -18.69 -15.32
C SER A 365 0.22 -19.01 -16.48
N ASP A 366 -0.47 -20.14 -16.37
CA ASP A 366 -1.57 -20.50 -17.27
C ASP A 366 -2.65 -19.43 -17.38
N VAL A 367 -2.95 -18.72 -16.29
CA VAL A 367 -4.01 -17.69 -16.25
C VAL A 367 -3.69 -16.58 -17.25
N THR A 368 -2.50 -15.99 -17.16
CA THR A 368 -2.06 -14.96 -18.10
C THR A 368 -1.95 -15.52 -19.52
N VAL A 369 -1.40 -16.72 -19.70
CA VAL A 369 -1.21 -17.28 -21.06
C VAL A 369 -2.56 -17.52 -21.74
N TRP A 370 -3.58 -18.01 -21.03
CA TRP A 370 -4.94 -18.11 -21.56
C TRP A 370 -5.56 -16.75 -21.87
N ALA A 371 -5.27 -15.72 -21.07
CA ALA A 371 -5.75 -14.36 -21.33
C ALA A 371 -5.12 -13.80 -22.62
N LEU A 372 -3.83 -14.02 -22.81
CA LEU A 372 -3.11 -13.66 -24.04
C LEU A 372 -3.67 -14.42 -25.25
N HIS A 373 -3.97 -15.72 -25.13
CA HIS A 373 -4.60 -16.47 -26.23
C HIS A 373 -6.01 -15.96 -26.56
N ASN A 374 -6.78 -15.52 -25.57
CA ASN A 374 -8.07 -14.88 -25.83
C ASN A 374 -7.93 -13.58 -26.61
N LEU A 375 -7.02 -12.70 -26.19
CA LEU A 375 -6.72 -11.49 -26.94
C LEU A 375 -6.19 -11.82 -28.35
N ALA A 376 -5.30 -12.81 -28.47
CA ALA A 376 -4.69 -13.22 -29.72
C ALA A 376 -5.72 -13.68 -30.73
N ARG A 377 -6.82 -14.31 -30.29
CA ARG A 377 -7.94 -14.68 -31.14
C ARG A 377 -8.82 -13.50 -31.55
N ALA A 378 -8.81 -12.41 -30.79
CA ALA A 378 -9.61 -11.22 -31.05
C ALA A 378 -8.87 -10.11 -31.84
N LEU A 379 -7.54 -10.16 -31.93
CA LEU A 379 -6.79 -9.13 -32.67
C LEU A 379 -7.20 -9.07 -34.14
N PRO A 380 -7.26 -7.87 -34.77
CA PRO A 380 -7.56 -7.74 -36.21
C PRO A 380 -6.52 -8.45 -37.09
N ARG A 381 -5.28 -8.53 -36.60
CA ARG A 381 -4.15 -9.21 -37.25
C ARG A 381 -3.26 -9.85 -36.18
N LEU A 382 -2.60 -10.96 -36.51
CA LEU A 382 -1.61 -11.61 -35.67
C LEU A 382 -0.61 -12.32 -36.58
N ASP A 383 0.64 -11.87 -36.57
CA ASP A 383 1.72 -12.45 -37.37
C ASP A 383 2.67 -13.26 -36.47
N TYR A 384 2.91 -12.79 -35.25
CA TYR A 384 3.79 -13.45 -34.28
C TYR A 384 3.13 -13.66 -32.93
N LEU A 385 3.16 -14.88 -32.40
CA LEU A 385 2.74 -15.20 -31.03
C LEU A 385 3.86 -15.88 -30.27
N THR A 386 4.23 -15.35 -29.11
CA THR A 386 5.28 -15.95 -28.25
C THR A 386 4.79 -16.41 -26.88
N ALA A 387 3.49 -16.20 -26.59
CA ALA A 387 2.83 -16.75 -25.41
C ALA A 387 2.68 -18.28 -25.54
N SER A 388 3.70 -19.00 -25.08
CA SER A 388 3.78 -20.46 -25.09
C SER A 388 3.34 -21.08 -23.76
N PRO A 389 3.01 -22.38 -23.72
CA PRO A 389 2.70 -23.08 -22.48
C PRO A 389 3.82 -22.89 -21.42
N PRO A 390 3.51 -22.48 -20.18
CA PRO A 390 4.50 -22.16 -19.15
C PRO A 390 5.08 -23.43 -18.48
N VAL A 391 5.68 -24.31 -19.27
CA VAL A 391 6.21 -25.62 -18.83
C VAL A 391 7.37 -25.54 -17.83
N ARG A 392 7.93 -24.35 -17.61
CA ARG A 392 9.02 -24.13 -16.65
C ARG A 392 8.51 -23.86 -15.23
N ALA A 393 7.24 -23.49 -15.05
CA ALA A 393 6.67 -23.31 -13.73
C ALA A 393 6.68 -24.64 -12.96
N GLU A 394 7.01 -24.61 -11.68
CA GLU A 394 7.02 -25.80 -10.83
C GLU A 394 5.63 -26.46 -10.77
N ALA A 395 4.58 -25.65 -10.63
CA ALA A 395 3.19 -26.08 -10.67
C ALA A 395 2.38 -25.31 -11.73
N ARG A 396 1.37 -26.00 -12.27
CA ARG A 396 0.37 -25.46 -13.20
C ARG A 396 -0.94 -25.24 -12.45
N ILE A 397 -1.58 -24.10 -12.69
CA ILE A 397 -2.58 -23.57 -11.74
C ILE A 397 -3.99 -23.45 -12.33
N THR A 398 -4.22 -23.98 -13.53
CA THR A 398 -5.55 -23.99 -14.15
C THR A 398 -5.94 -25.38 -14.64
N ASP A 399 -7.24 -25.57 -14.82
CA ASP A 399 -7.82 -26.72 -15.49
C ASP A 399 -8.82 -26.25 -16.59
N PRO A 400 -8.58 -26.56 -17.87
CA PRO A 400 -7.40 -27.23 -18.38
C PRO A 400 -6.13 -26.35 -18.27
N VAL A 401 -4.97 -27.01 -18.26
CA VAL A 401 -3.67 -26.34 -18.43
C VAL A 401 -3.47 -25.89 -19.87
N VAL A 402 -2.65 -24.86 -20.09
CA VAL A 402 -2.27 -24.47 -21.46
C VAL A 402 -1.37 -25.56 -22.07
N MET A 403 -1.71 -26.06 -23.25
CA MET A 403 -0.90 -27.07 -23.92
C MET A 403 -0.99 -26.95 -25.44
N TYR A 404 0.01 -27.50 -26.12
CA TYR A 404 -0.08 -27.71 -27.57
C TYR A 404 -1.11 -28.80 -27.87
N ARG A 405 -1.81 -28.67 -28.99
CA ARG A 405 -2.83 -29.63 -29.46
C ARG A 405 -2.26 -31.04 -29.55
N GLU A 406 -1.05 -31.15 -30.08
CA GLU A 406 -0.34 -32.42 -30.28
C GLU A 406 1.16 -32.26 -29.98
N ARG A 407 1.83 -33.37 -29.66
CA ARG A 407 3.28 -33.38 -29.44
C ARG A 407 4.00 -32.96 -30.72
N GLY A 408 4.94 -32.03 -30.60
CA GLY A 408 5.68 -31.49 -31.76
C GLY A 408 4.95 -30.38 -32.51
N SER A 409 3.67 -30.13 -32.23
CA SER A 409 2.94 -29.00 -32.80
C SER A 409 3.35 -27.66 -32.17
N ASN A 410 3.12 -26.58 -32.90
CA ASN A 410 3.11 -25.22 -32.38
C ASN A 410 1.68 -24.68 -32.17
N VAL A 411 0.65 -25.43 -32.54
CA VAL A 411 -0.76 -25.04 -32.41
C VAL A 411 -1.25 -25.29 -30.99
N ILE A 412 -1.88 -24.31 -30.38
CA ILE A 412 -2.43 -24.39 -29.02
C ILE A 412 -3.75 -25.19 -29.04
N ALA A 413 -3.96 -26.00 -28.00
CA ALA A 413 -5.22 -26.71 -27.79
C ALA A 413 -6.39 -25.72 -27.61
N GLY A 414 -7.55 -26.05 -28.19
CA GLY A 414 -8.72 -25.18 -28.15
C GLY A 414 -9.28 -25.00 -26.73
N GLN A 415 -9.90 -23.84 -26.50
CA GLN A 415 -10.71 -23.56 -25.31
C GLN A 415 -12.19 -23.78 -25.63
N SER A 416 -12.95 -24.38 -24.72
CA SER A 416 -14.39 -24.63 -24.91
C SER A 416 -15.30 -24.06 -23.82
N ALA A 417 -14.78 -23.75 -22.64
CA ALA A 417 -15.57 -23.17 -21.55
C ALA A 417 -15.73 -21.64 -21.70
N PRO A 418 -16.80 -21.03 -21.17
CA PRO A 418 -16.95 -19.58 -21.08
C PRO A 418 -15.82 -18.91 -20.28
N GLY A 419 -15.72 -17.60 -20.43
CA GLY A 419 -14.75 -16.78 -19.73
C GLY A 419 -13.35 -16.93 -20.30
N LEU A 420 -12.37 -17.09 -19.41
CA LEU A 420 -10.98 -17.38 -19.73
C LEU A 420 -10.84 -18.73 -20.44
N GLY A 421 -11.82 -19.63 -20.34
CA GLY A 421 -11.77 -20.98 -20.88
C GLY A 421 -11.11 -22.00 -19.94
N ALA A 422 -10.83 -21.61 -18.69
CA ALA A 422 -10.26 -22.47 -17.66
C ALA A 422 -10.75 -22.05 -16.27
N ARG A 423 -10.68 -22.97 -15.31
CA ARG A 423 -10.86 -22.69 -13.88
C ARG A 423 -9.53 -22.66 -13.17
N LEU A 424 -9.44 -21.90 -12.08
CA LEU A 424 -8.29 -21.92 -11.19
C LEU A 424 -8.26 -23.23 -10.40
N LEU A 425 -7.06 -23.70 -10.07
CA LEU A 425 -6.80 -24.77 -9.09
C LEU A 425 -6.18 -24.15 -7.82
N PRO A 426 -6.98 -23.73 -6.82
CA PRO A 426 -6.48 -23.02 -5.66
C PRO A 426 -5.41 -23.80 -4.87
N GLU A 427 -5.59 -25.11 -4.76
CA GLU A 427 -4.63 -25.98 -4.05
C GLU A 427 -3.26 -26.03 -4.74
N SER A 428 -3.18 -25.81 -6.06
CA SER A 428 -1.90 -25.72 -6.78
C SER A 428 -1.14 -24.44 -6.50
N VAL A 429 -1.83 -23.35 -6.12
CA VAL A 429 -1.22 -22.04 -5.80
C VAL A 429 -0.86 -21.94 -4.33
N ARG A 430 -1.65 -22.57 -3.45
CA ARG A 430 -1.58 -22.47 -1.99
C ARG A 430 -0.18 -22.64 -1.39
N PRO A 431 0.68 -23.60 -1.84
CA PRO A 431 2.02 -23.77 -1.28
C PRO A 431 2.96 -22.59 -1.55
N TYR A 432 2.68 -21.82 -2.59
CA TYR A 432 3.52 -20.72 -3.07
C TYR A 432 3.00 -19.34 -2.63
N ARG A 433 1.92 -19.30 -1.85
CA ARG A 433 1.26 -18.08 -1.40
C ARG A 433 2.13 -17.36 -0.36
N VAL A 434 2.40 -16.09 -0.63
CA VAL A 434 3.14 -15.18 0.24
C VAL A 434 2.19 -14.42 1.18
N ARG A 435 1.10 -13.89 0.62
CA ARG A 435 0.05 -13.13 1.33
C ARG A 435 -1.26 -13.15 0.53
N SER A 436 -2.37 -12.85 1.19
CA SER A 436 -3.70 -12.80 0.57
C SER A 436 -4.49 -11.59 1.06
N PHE A 437 -5.48 -11.21 0.25
CA PHE A 437 -6.42 -10.12 0.45
C PHE A 437 -7.81 -10.63 0.09
N ASP A 438 -8.83 -10.22 0.84
CA ASP A 438 -10.23 -10.48 0.51
C ASP A 438 -11.08 -9.28 0.96
N SER A 439 -11.66 -8.58 -0.02
CA SER A 439 -12.45 -7.38 0.19
C SER A 439 -13.65 -7.59 1.12
N ALA A 440 -14.20 -8.81 1.19
CA ALA A 440 -15.33 -9.10 2.06
C ALA A 440 -14.92 -9.21 3.54
N THR A 441 -13.70 -9.69 3.82
CA THR A 441 -13.18 -9.85 5.20
C THR A 441 -12.42 -8.63 5.70
N GLU A 442 -11.70 -7.91 4.82
CA GLU A 442 -10.96 -6.72 5.22
C GLU A 442 -11.86 -5.51 5.51
N ARG A 443 -13.12 -5.51 5.05
CA ARG A 443 -14.14 -4.55 5.51
C ARG A 443 -14.42 -4.66 7.02
N ALA A 444 -14.16 -5.81 7.62
CA ALA A 444 -14.19 -5.99 9.07
C ALA A 444 -12.91 -5.49 9.78
N ALA A 445 -11.85 -5.11 9.04
CA ALA A 445 -10.52 -4.86 9.59
C ALA A 445 -9.88 -3.48 9.27
N GLU A 446 -10.30 -2.75 8.22
CA GLU A 446 -9.76 -1.41 7.89
C GLU A 446 -10.89 -0.51 7.33
N GLY A 447 -11.38 0.59 7.92
CA GLY A 447 -10.83 1.48 8.94
C GLY A 447 -10.30 2.77 8.30
N TRP A 448 -11.17 3.79 8.18
CA TRP A 448 -10.89 5.23 7.94
C TRP A 448 -10.79 5.81 6.51
N GLY A 449 -10.59 5.02 5.45
CA GLY A 449 -10.56 5.54 4.06
C GLY A 449 -11.95 5.85 3.49
N ALA A 450 -12.89 4.91 3.63
CA ALA A 450 -14.27 5.03 3.14
C ALA A 450 -15.13 6.07 3.90
N VAL A 451 -14.66 6.56 5.04
CA VAL A 451 -15.35 7.61 5.80
C VAL A 451 -15.35 8.92 5.03
N TRP A 452 -14.30 9.23 4.27
CA TRP A 452 -14.19 10.51 3.57
C TRP A 452 -15.09 10.61 2.34
N ASP A 453 -15.35 9.50 1.65
CA ASP A 453 -16.19 9.47 0.44
C ASP A 453 -17.70 9.50 0.78
N GLU A 454 -18.10 9.14 2.01
CA GLU A 454 -19.47 9.25 2.53
C GLU A 454 -19.72 10.58 3.29
N VAL A 455 -18.66 11.30 3.67
CA VAL A 455 -18.76 12.55 4.43
C VAL A 455 -18.92 13.74 3.48
N ASP A 456 -20.17 14.20 3.32
CA ASP A 456 -20.47 15.49 2.70
C ASP A 456 -20.12 16.64 3.66
N ILE A 457 -18.90 17.17 3.49
CA ILE A 457 -18.36 18.27 4.30
C ILE A 457 -19.23 19.53 4.18
N GLU A 458 -19.83 19.78 3.02
CA GLU A 458 -20.63 20.99 2.82
C GLU A 458 -21.99 20.87 3.50
N SER A 459 -22.61 19.68 3.46
CA SER A 459 -23.79 19.38 4.29
C SER A 459 -23.47 19.52 5.78
N LEU A 460 -22.36 18.94 6.27
CA LEU A 460 -21.97 19.06 7.67
C LEU A 460 -21.68 20.52 8.08
N ARG A 461 -21.12 21.33 7.18
CA ARG A 461 -20.92 22.77 7.40
C ARG A 461 -22.26 23.49 7.54
N ALA A 462 -23.19 23.26 6.63
CA ALA A 462 -24.51 23.88 6.65
C ALA A 462 -25.31 23.49 7.91
N ASP A 463 -25.28 22.21 8.29
CA ASP A 463 -25.91 21.72 9.51
C ASP A 463 -25.31 22.39 10.76
N LYS A 464 -23.98 22.49 10.81
CA LYS A 464 -23.29 23.17 11.91
C LYS A 464 -23.65 24.66 11.99
N GLU A 465 -23.62 25.38 10.88
CA GLU A 465 -23.95 26.81 10.84
C GLU A 465 -25.41 27.06 11.27
N SER A 466 -26.33 26.20 10.86
CA SER A 466 -27.73 26.24 11.26
C SER A 466 -27.92 26.05 12.77
N VAL A 467 -27.26 25.03 13.35
CA VAL A 467 -27.30 24.77 14.80
C VAL A 467 -26.67 25.93 15.58
N ASP A 468 -25.49 26.40 15.15
CA ASP A 468 -24.77 27.51 15.80
C ASP A 468 -25.62 28.80 15.79
N ALA A 469 -26.27 29.11 14.66
CA ALA A 469 -27.17 30.27 14.54
C ALA A 469 -28.40 30.15 15.46
N SER A 470 -28.97 28.95 15.58
CA SER A 470 -30.11 28.67 16.45
C SER A 470 -29.76 28.84 17.93
N ILE A 471 -28.62 28.30 18.36
CA ILE A 471 -28.12 28.46 19.73
C ILE A 471 -27.86 29.93 20.02
N HIS A 472 -27.14 30.63 19.14
CA HIS A 472 -26.84 32.06 19.30
C HIS A 472 -28.12 32.91 19.41
N ALA A 473 -29.08 32.72 18.50
CA ALA A 473 -30.35 33.46 18.51
C ALA A 473 -31.15 33.21 19.79
N THR A 474 -31.15 31.96 20.27
CA THR A 474 -31.84 31.57 21.50
C THR A 474 -31.17 32.21 22.72
N LEU A 475 -29.84 32.10 22.85
CA LEU A 475 -29.06 32.76 23.89
C LEU A 475 -29.27 34.28 23.89
N LYS A 476 -29.34 34.90 22.71
CA LYS A 476 -29.54 36.36 22.59
C LYS A 476 -30.86 36.82 23.17
N ARG A 477 -31.90 36.00 22.99
CA ARG A 477 -33.22 36.27 23.53
C ARG A 477 -33.28 35.96 25.03
N THR A 478 -32.68 34.86 25.47
CA THR A 478 -32.79 34.40 26.86
C THR A 478 -31.86 35.14 27.82
N LEU A 479 -30.67 35.52 27.36
CA LEU A 479 -29.70 36.33 28.11
C LEU A 479 -29.88 37.84 27.82
N HIS A 480 -31.01 38.25 27.26
CA HIS A 480 -31.31 39.67 27.14
C HIS A 480 -31.54 40.27 28.54
N ARG A 481 -30.97 41.44 28.82
CA ARG A 481 -31.02 42.10 30.14
C ARG A 481 -32.43 42.18 30.74
N ASN A 482 -33.44 42.48 29.92
CA ASN A 482 -34.83 42.55 30.40
C ASN A 482 -35.38 41.17 30.81
N ALA A 483 -35.03 40.12 30.07
CA ALA A 483 -35.45 38.75 30.38
C ALA A 483 -34.77 38.25 31.67
N MET A 484 -33.47 38.52 31.84
CA MET A 484 -32.71 38.12 33.04
C MET A 484 -33.17 38.86 34.31
N ARG A 485 -33.57 40.13 34.19
CA ARG A 485 -34.13 40.89 35.32
C ARG A 485 -35.43 40.29 35.86
N GLU A 486 -36.23 39.70 34.99
CA GLU A 486 -37.55 39.11 35.30
C GLU A 486 -37.48 37.59 35.50
N ALA A 487 -36.29 36.98 35.34
CA ALA A 487 -36.09 35.55 35.46
C ALA A 487 -36.29 35.05 36.90
N ASP A 488 -36.95 33.90 37.04
CA ASP A 488 -37.03 33.12 38.27
C ASP A 488 -35.96 32.00 38.30
N ALA A 489 -35.97 31.15 39.33
CA ALA A 489 -35.01 30.05 39.46
C ALA A 489 -35.18 29.00 38.34
N ALA A 490 -36.41 28.73 37.91
CA ALA A 490 -36.70 27.76 36.85
C ALA A 490 -36.21 28.25 35.48
N TYR A 491 -36.36 29.54 35.21
CA TYR A 491 -35.81 30.19 34.02
C TYR A 491 -34.30 30.11 33.99
N ARG A 492 -33.63 30.50 35.09
CA ARG A 492 -32.15 30.43 35.19
C ARG A 492 -31.64 29.01 35.01
N LYS A 493 -32.32 28.00 35.56
CA LYS A 493 -31.99 26.59 35.33
C LYS A 493 -32.05 26.21 33.85
N LYS A 494 -33.11 26.60 33.13
CA LYS A 494 -33.22 26.35 31.67
C LYS A 494 -32.17 27.10 30.87
N VAL A 495 -31.80 28.32 31.28
CA VAL A 495 -30.70 29.07 30.66
C VAL A 495 -29.37 28.34 30.90
N GLN A 496 -29.15 27.79 32.09
CA GLN A 496 -27.97 26.98 32.38
C GLN A 496 -27.93 25.70 31.51
N GLU A 497 -29.05 24.99 31.35
CA GLU A 497 -29.15 23.83 30.45
C GLU A 497 -28.82 24.19 28.99
N LEU A 498 -29.22 25.39 28.53
CA LEU A 498 -28.85 25.91 27.21
C LEU A 498 -27.35 26.28 27.13
N LEU A 499 -26.79 26.84 28.20
CA LEU A 499 -25.35 27.15 28.29
C LEU A 499 -24.49 25.88 28.31
N ASP A 500 -25.00 24.76 28.83
CA ASP A 500 -24.28 23.48 28.88
C ASP A 500 -24.05 22.87 27.49
N ILE A 501 -24.84 23.26 26.47
CA ILE A 501 -24.66 22.86 25.06
C ILE A 501 -24.08 23.96 24.17
N ALA A 502 -23.91 25.17 24.70
CA ALA A 502 -23.37 26.31 23.96
C ALA A 502 -21.84 26.31 23.97
N GLU A 503 -21.22 27.08 23.09
CA GLU A 503 -19.77 27.29 22.98
C GLU A 503 -19.42 28.79 23.02
N PRO A 504 -18.15 29.16 23.32
CA PRO A 504 -17.74 30.56 23.37
C PRO A 504 -18.08 31.38 22.11
N ARG A 505 -18.02 30.74 20.92
CA ARG A 505 -18.36 31.38 19.63
C ARG A 505 -19.82 31.82 19.53
N HIS A 506 -20.73 31.26 20.32
CA HIS A 506 -22.14 31.65 20.34
C HIS A 506 -22.39 32.89 21.21
N MET A 507 -21.41 33.33 21.99
CA MET A 507 -21.57 34.42 22.95
C MET A 507 -21.24 35.78 22.35
N THR A 508 -21.95 36.80 22.83
CA THR A 508 -21.58 38.21 22.64
C THR A 508 -21.03 38.78 23.94
N HIS A 509 -20.29 39.89 23.85
CA HIS A 509 -19.84 40.63 25.03
C HIS A 509 -20.98 40.98 26.01
N LEU A 510 -22.18 41.34 25.49
CA LEU A 510 -23.33 41.66 26.35
C LEU A 510 -23.85 40.42 27.10
N MET A 511 -23.90 39.27 26.45
CA MET A 511 -24.32 38.02 27.09
C MET A 511 -23.31 37.62 28.18
N ALA A 512 -22.00 37.71 27.91
CA ALA A 512 -20.96 37.37 28.89
C ALA A 512 -21.11 38.20 30.18
N ARG A 513 -21.42 39.50 30.06
CA ARG A 513 -21.71 40.35 31.21
C ARG A 513 -22.94 39.91 32.01
N GLU A 514 -23.97 39.39 31.34
CA GLU A 514 -25.15 38.86 32.02
C GLU A 514 -24.86 37.55 32.74
N LEU A 515 -23.94 36.72 32.24
CA LEU A 515 -23.48 35.52 32.96
C LEU A 515 -22.83 35.91 34.29
N GLU A 516 -21.88 36.87 34.25
CA GLU A 516 -21.18 37.38 35.44
C GLU A 516 -22.15 37.95 36.49
N ASN A 517 -23.16 38.70 36.06
CA ASN A 517 -24.12 39.32 36.97
C ASN A 517 -25.15 38.35 37.57
N ASN A 518 -25.30 37.16 37.00
CA ASN A 518 -26.36 36.21 37.38
C ASN A 518 -25.82 34.85 37.85
N ASP A 519 -24.52 34.73 38.11
CA ASP A 519 -23.85 33.49 38.55
C ASP A 519 -24.14 32.30 37.61
N LEU A 520 -24.18 32.59 36.29
CA LEU A 520 -24.34 31.58 35.25
C LEU A 520 -23.00 31.27 34.61
N SER A 521 -22.78 30.01 34.25
CA SER A 521 -21.49 29.56 33.71
C SER A 521 -21.64 28.94 32.33
N LEU A 522 -20.80 29.38 31.38
CA LEU A 522 -20.60 28.67 30.12
C LEU A 522 -19.58 27.54 30.36
N ARG A 523 -20.06 26.33 30.68
CA ARG A 523 -19.18 25.22 31.09
C ARG A 523 -18.19 24.81 30.01
N SER A 524 -18.58 24.87 28.75
CA SER A 524 -17.73 24.56 27.58
C SER A 524 -16.56 25.52 27.36
N SER A 525 -16.54 26.67 28.05
CA SER A 525 -15.43 27.64 27.94
C SER A 525 -14.10 27.13 28.49
N LEU A 526 -14.13 26.18 29.43
CA LEU A 526 -12.94 25.54 29.99
C LEU A 526 -13.07 24.04 29.79
N SER A 527 -12.26 23.51 28.87
CA SER A 527 -12.16 22.09 28.56
C SER A 527 -10.70 21.68 28.49
N PHE A 528 -10.33 20.61 29.21
CA PHE A 528 -8.97 20.11 29.20
C PHE A 528 -8.61 19.54 27.82
N THR A 529 -9.56 18.88 27.18
CA THR A 529 -9.46 18.41 25.80
C THR A 529 -9.16 19.56 24.84
N ALA A 530 -9.87 20.68 24.95
CA ALA A 530 -9.61 21.87 24.14
C ALA A 530 -8.20 22.44 24.40
N LEU A 531 -7.78 22.54 25.67
CA LEU A 531 -6.43 22.99 26.05
C LEU A 531 -5.35 22.07 25.47
N MET A 532 -5.52 20.74 25.49
CA MET A 532 -4.57 19.78 24.89
C MET A 532 -4.42 19.98 23.37
N PHE A 533 -5.52 20.26 22.66
CA PHE A 533 -5.49 20.57 21.24
C PHE A 533 -4.83 21.93 20.98
N GLU A 534 -5.13 22.95 21.79
CA GLU A 534 -4.46 24.25 21.70
C GLU A 534 -2.94 24.13 21.88
N GLN A 535 -2.48 23.35 22.87
CA GLN A 535 -1.05 23.09 23.06
C GLN A 535 -0.43 22.39 21.85
N SER A 536 -1.16 21.46 21.24
CA SER A 536 -0.71 20.73 20.04
C SER A 536 -0.62 21.66 18.81
N GLU A 537 -1.62 22.51 18.59
CA GLU A 537 -1.64 23.49 17.50
C GLU A 537 -0.56 24.56 17.67
N ALA A 538 -0.36 25.07 18.87
CA ALA A 538 0.71 26.03 19.13
C ALA A 538 2.10 25.43 18.86
N ARG A 539 2.31 24.14 19.18
CA ARG A 539 3.55 23.43 18.81
C ARG A 539 3.70 23.30 17.30
N ARG A 540 2.61 23.04 16.56
CA ARG A 540 2.62 23.02 15.08
C ARG A 540 3.04 24.39 14.51
N LEU A 541 2.64 25.48 15.15
CA LEU A 541 3.04 26.84 14.80
C LEU A 541 4.47 27.21 15.24
N GLY A 542 5.20 26.29 15.88
CA GLY A 542 6.55 26.56 16.37
C GLY A 542 6.60 27.40 17.65
N ALA A 543 5.46 27.63 18.31
CA ALA A 543 5.45 28.31 19.60
C ALA A 543 6.25 27.50 20.63
N PHE A 544 7.04 28.20 21.43
CA PHE A 544 7.83 27.57 22.49
C PHE A 544 6.89 26.94 23.54
N ARG A 545 7.04 25.62 23.75
CA ARG A 545 6.25 24.84 24.71
C ARG A 545 7.18 24.10 25.69
N PRO A 546 7.45 24.68 26.88
CA PRO A 546 8.46 24.16 27.80
C PRO A 546 8.16 22.74 28.31
N ALA A 547 6.89 22.34 28.37
CA ALA A 547 6.48 21.01 28.82
C ALA A 547 7.13 19.87 28.00
N TRP A 548 7.39 20.09 26.71
CA TRP A 548 8.00 19.08 25.84
C TRP A 548 9.51 18.95 26.01
N LEU A 549 10.17 19.87 26.71
CA LEU A 549 11.61 19.76 26.98
C LEU A 549 11.92 18.61 27.93
N LEU A 550 10.98 18.28 28.83
CA LEU A 550 11.07 17.15 29.76
C LEU A 550 10.48 15.84 29.23
N ASP A 551 9.77 15.86 28.09
CA ASP A 551 9.41 14.63 27.34
C ASP A 551 10.68 13.91 26.82
N ASN A 552 11.76 14.68 26.61
CA ASN A 552 13.07 14.11 26.38
C ASN A 552 13.63 13.48 27.66
N LYS A 553 13.80 12.17 27.62
CA LYS A 553 14.28 11.36 28.74
C LYS A 553 15.62 11.79 29.34
N THR A 554 16.55 12.30 28.53
CA THR A 554 17.85 12.80 29.02
C THR A 554 17.64 14.03 29.90
N ASN A 555 16.83 14.97 29.44
CA ASN A 555 16.50 16.19 30.19
C ASN A 555 15.68 15.85 31.43
N ALA A 556 14.71 14.92 31.30
CA ALA A 556 13.92 14.42 32.42
C ALA A 556 14.81 13.86 33.53
N TYR A 557 15.77 13.00 33.18
CA TYR A 557 16.71 12.39 34.14
C TYR A 557 17.64 13.42 34.77
N ALA A 558 18.17 14.35 33.99
CA ALA A 558 18.97 15.45 34.53
C ALA A 558 18.16 16.32 35.51
N PHE A 559 16.89 16.59 35.20
CA PHE A 559 15.99 17.36 36.05
C PHE A 559 15.70 16.66 37.38
N VAL A 560 15.29 15.38 37.35
CA VAL A 560 14.97 14.65 38.59
C VAL A 560 16.21 14.36 39.45
N ASP A 561 17.38 14.19 38.83
CA ASP A 561 18.66 14.06 39.56
C ASP A 561 18.98 15.36 40.33
N GLU A 562 18.73 16.54 39.75
CA GLU A 562 18.92 17.83 40.43
C GLU A 562 17.97 17.99 41.62
N LEU A 563 16.76 17.41 41.53
CA LEU A 563 15.77 17.42 42.61
C LEU A 563 16.03 16.33 43.67
N GLY A 564 17.02 15.46 43.47
CA GLY A 564 17.26 14.31 44.35
C GLY A 564 16.16 13.25 44.32
N VAL A 565 15.38 13.21 43.24
CA VAL A 565 14.27 12.25 43.08
C VAL A 565 14.80 10.95 42.49
N ARG A 566 14.44 9.84 43.11
CA ARG A 566 14.82 8.50 42.66
C ARG A 566 14.32 8.22 41.25
N ARG A 567 15.20 7.74 40.37
CA ARG A 567 14.89 7.18 39.03
C ARG A 567 15.69 5.89 38.81
N PRO A 568 15.29 4.99 37.89
CA PRO A 568 16.02 3.74 37.66
C PRO A 568 17.51 4.02 37.36
N ALA A 569 18.39 3.24 37.97
CA ALA A 569 19.81 3.32 37.65
C ALA A 569 20.02 2.95 36.18
N SER A 570 20.83 3.72 35.45
CA SER A 570 21.17 3.46 34.06
C SER A 570 22.53 4.07 33.74
N ASP A 571 23.22 3.48 32.77
CA ASP A 571 24.54 3.94 32.31
C ASP A 571 24.46 5.05 31.25
N ARG A 572 23.24 5.47 30.90
CA ARG A 572 22.91 6.50 29.89
C ARG A 572 23.47 6.21 28.50
N LYS A 573 23.84 4.96 28.20
CA LYS A 573 24.34 4.54 26.89
C LYS A 573 23.19 4.05 26.00
N THR A 574 23.38 4.20 24.70
CA THR A 574 22.51 3.58 23.68
C THR A 574 23.26 2.42 23.05
N TYR A 575 22.60 1.26 23.01
CA TYR A 575 23.15 0.01 22.50
C TYR A 575 22.43 -0.44 21.22
N ARG A 576 23.14 -1.15 20.35
CA ARG A 576 22.47 -2.15 19.50
C ARG A 576 22.12 -3.35 20.37
N PHE A 577 21.03 -4.05 20.06
CA PHE A 577 20.58 -5.16 20.91
C PHE A 577 21.67 -6.23 21.12
N ALA A 578 22.44 -6.51 20.07
CA ALA A 578 23.53 -7.50 20.11
C ALA A 578 24.74 -7.09 20.97
N GLU A 579 24.84 -5.82 21.34
CA GLU A 579 25.95 -5.27 22.15
C GLU A 579 25.62 -5.26 23.65
N ILE A 580 24.38 -5.58 24.02
CA ILE A 580 23.95 -5.58 25.42
C ILE A 580 24.54 -6.79 26.12
N GLU A 581 25.29 -6.56 27.20
CA GLU A 581 25.81 -7.62 28.06
C GLU A 581 24.66 -8.36 28.78
N GLN A 582 24.84 -9.66 29.03
CA GLN A 582 23.85 -10.50 29.70
C GLN A 582 23.81 -10.20 31.22
N ALA A 583 23.29 -9.03 31.57
CA ALA A 583 23.13 -8.58 32.94
C ALA A 583 21.73 -8.92 33.49
N HIS A 584 21.63 -9.12 34.80
CA HIS A 584 20.39 -9.28 35.54
C HIS A 584 20.59 -8.92 37.02
N PRO A 585 19.57 -8.42 37.73
CA PRO A 585 18.25 -8.06 37.22
C PRO A 585 18.26 -6.70 36.50
N VAL A 586 17.68 -6.61 35.31
CA VAL A 586 17.64 -5.38 34.49
C VAL A 586 16.36 -5.27 33.66
N VAL A 587 16.05 -4.06 33.21
CA VAL A 587 15.08 -3.78 32.15
C VAL A 587 15.83 -3.41 30.87
N ILE A 588 15.54 -4.13 29.79
CA ILE A 588 16.05 -3.81 28.45
C ILE A 588 14.90 -3.25 27.64
N LYS A 589 15.03 -2.03 27.12
CA LYS A 589 13.96 -1.40 26.35
C LYS A 589 14.49 -0.51 25.22
N PRO A 590 13.70 -0.28 24.17
CA PRO A 590 14.09 0.65 23.13
C PRO A 590 14.19 2.08 23.69
N VAL A 591 15.15 2.87 23.17
CA VAL A 591 15.31 4.29 23.50
C VAL A 591 14.06 5.09 23.11
N ARG A 592 13.36 4.65 22.06
CA ARG A 592 12.08 5.21 21.61
C ARG A 592 11.07 4.08 21.43
N GLY A 593 10.02 4.07 22.23
CA GLY A 593 8.94 3.10 22.15
C GLY A 593 7.68 3.60 22.85
N THR A 594 6.51 3.10 22.43
CA THR A 594 5.22 3.42 23.06
C THR A 594 4.58 2.16 23.63
N GLY A 595 4.02 2.25 24.83
CA GLY A 595 3.22 1.17 25.44
C GLY A 595 4.01 -0.07 25.85
N SER A 596 5.31 0.04 26.15
CA SER A 596 6.19 -1.10 26.55
C SER A 596 6.48 -2.13 25.46
N ARG A 597 6.17 -1.84 24.18
CA ARG A 597 6.54 -2.71 23.06
C ARG A 597 8.06 -2.83 22.96
N GLY A 598 8.56 -4.06 23.09
CA GLY A 598 9.99 -4.35 23.11
C GLY A 598 10.65 -4.02 24.45
N ALA A 599 9.92 -3.78 25.53
CA ALA A 599 10.52 -3.70 26.86
C ALA A 599 10.54 -5.10 27.51
N TYR A 600 11.66 -5.49 28.08
CA TYR A 600 11.88 -6.78 28.72
C TYR A 600 12.32 -6.57 30.17
N ALA A 601 11.65 -7.24 31.10
CA ALA A 601 12.14 -7.41 32.47
C ALA A 601 12.95 -8.71 32.54
N VAL A 602 14.25 -8.60 32.78
CA VAL A 602 15.18 -9.72 32.90
C VAL A 602 15.42 -9.95 34.40
N PHE A 603 14.75 -10.94 34.98
CA PHE A 603 14.89 -11.26 36.41
C PHE A 603 16.13 -12.14 36.66
N ALA A 604 16.36 -13.10 35.76
CA ALA A 604 17.48 -14.04 35.76
C ALA A 604 17.77 -14.48 34.31
N PRO A 605 18.90 -15.16 34.01
CA PRO A 605 19.23 -15.59 32.64
C PRO A 605 18.14 -16.43 31.96
N ASP A 606 17.35 -17.15 32.75
CA ASP A 606 16.29 -18.07 32.35
C ASP A 606 14.87 -17.58 32.70
N ARG A 607 14.75 -16.36 33.23
CA ARG A 607 13.47 -15.76 33.64
C ARG A 607 13.35 -14.34 33.10
N ILE A 608 12.75 -14.23 31.92
CA ILE A 608 12.61 -12.96 31.19
C ILE A 608 11.15 -12.76 30.80
N ARG A 609 10.60 -11.56 31.03
CA ARG A 609 9.23 -11.22 30.65
C ARG A 609 9.20 -10.08 29.66
N HIS A 610 8.54 -10.27 28.52
CA HIS A 610 8.21 -9.17 27.61
C HIS A 610 7.00 -8.40 28.15
N LEU A 611 7.20 -7.10 28.41
CA LEU A 611 6.25 -6.29 29.17
C LEU A 611 5.01 -5.87 28.38
N PHE A 612 4.98 -6.02 27.05
CA PHE A 612 3.82 -5.62 26.25
C PHE A 612 2.68 -6.64 26.32
N ASP A 613 3.00 -7.92 26.07
CA ASP A 613 2.03 -9.02 25.96
C ASP A 613 2.13 -9.99 27.16
N GLY A 614 3.04 -9.76 28.09
CA GLY A 614 3.27 -10.62 29.24
C GLY A 614 3.95 -11.94 28.90
N LYS A 615 4.50 -12.09 27.69
CA LYS A 615 5.16 -13.33 27.28
C LYS A 615 6.40 -13.62 28.13
N GLU A 616 6.42 -14.79 28.75
CA GLU A 616 7.59 -15.34 29.42
C GLU A 616 8.56 -15.96 28.40
N LEU A 617 9.85 -15.71 28.59
CA LEU A 617 10.96 -16.15 27.76
C LEU A 617 11.99 -16.80 28.67
N SER A 618 12.46 -17.97 28.27
CA SER A 618 13.25 -18.88 29.11
C SER A 618 14.76 -18.72 28.93
N SER A 619 15.20 -17.80 28.06
CA SER A 619 16.62 -17.54 27.85
C SER A 619 16.88 -16.20 27.14
N TRP A 620 18.12 -15.71 27.25
CA TRP A 620 18.60 -14.57 26.47
C TRP A 620 18.46 -14.77 24.95
N ALA A 621 18.68 -15.99 24.46
CA ALA A 621 18.55 -16.32 23.05
C ALA A 621 17.10 -16.17 22.56
N GLU A 622 16.12 -16.58 23.37
CA GLU A 622 14.69 -16.38 23.06
C GLU A 622 14.31 -14.91 23.05
N MET A 623 14.82 -14.12 24.01
CA MET A 623 14.65 -12.67 24.03
C MET A 623 15.26 -12.01 22.79
N ALA A 624 16.48 -12.40 22.39
CA ALA A 624 17.14 -11.88 21.21
C ALA A 624 16.38 -12.23 19.92
N ALA A 625 15.90 -13.48 19.80
CA ALA A 625 15.07 -13.89 18.67
C ALA A 625 13.74 -13.11 18.63
N HIS A 626 13.13 -12.88 19.78
CA HIS A 626 11.89 -12.10 19.89
C HIS A 626 12.12 -10.63 19.51
N ALA A 627 13.16 -9.99 20.05
CA ALA A 627 13.55 -8.63 19.68
C ALA A 627 13.88 -8.53 18.18
N GLY A 628 14.57 -9.52 17.62
CA GLY A 628 14.85 -9.63 16.19
C GLY A 628 13.59 -9.62 15.33
N LYS A 629 12.53 -10.32 15.75
CA LYS A 629 11.21 -10.27 15.07
C LYS A 629 10.59 -8.87 15.12
N LEU A 630 10.71 -8.16 16.25
CA LEU A 630 10.19 -6.80 16.39
C LEU A 630 10.97 -5.76 15.58
N MET A 631 12.26 -6.03 15.32
CA MET A 631 13.16 -5.18 14.50
C MET A 631 13.14 -5.53 13.00
N ALA A 632 12.50 -6.65 12.62
CA ALA A 632 12.50 -7.13 11.24
C ALA A 632 11.76 -6.18 10.29
N PRO A 633 12.19 -6.07 9.00
CA PRO A 633 11.53 -5.23 8.01
C PRO A 633 10.03 -5.53 7.77
N GLY A 634 9.59 -6.75 8.07
CA GLY A 634 8.18 -7.17 7.95
C GLY A 634 7.32 -6.94 9.20
N ALA A 635 7.85 -6.35 10.27
CA ALA A 635 7.08 -6.09 11.47
C ALA A 635 6.11 -4.91 11.29
N ARG A 636 4.82 -5.10 11.64
CA ARG A 636 3.74 -4.08 11.53
C ARG A 636 4.12 -2.69 12.04
N ARG A 637 4.92 -2.63 13.12
CA ARG A 637 5.59 -1.42 13.62
C ARG A 637 7.01 -1.79 14.03
N ARG A 638 7.94 -1.62 13.09
CA ARG A 638 9.35 -1.96 13.25
C ARG A 638 9.97 -1.13 14.37
N LEU A 639 10.65 -1.79 15.31
CA LEU A 639 11.45 -1.11 16.33
C LEU A 639 12.84 -0.77 15.75
N PRO A 640 13.37 0.44 15.98
CA PRO A 640 14.76 0.75 15.67
C PRO A 640 15.69 -0.04 16.60
N ASP A 641 16.84 -0.46 16.08
CA ASP A 641 17.87 -1.15 16.86
C ASP A 641 18.67 -0.14 17.72
N ARG A 642 17.97 0.46 18.69
CA ARG A 642 18.49 1.44 19.64
C ARG A 642 17.86 1.17 20.99
N TRP A 643 18.67 0.67 21.91
CA TRP A 643 18.25 0.10 23.18
C TRP A 643 18.97 0.75 24.35
N MET A 644 18.39 0.61 25.53
CA MET A 644 18.97 1.03 26.81
C MET A 644 18.71 -0.03 27.88
N VAL A 645 19.60 -0.05 28.86
CA VAL A 645 19.53 -0.94 30.03
C VAL A 645 19.27 -0.07 31.26
N GLU A 646 18.28 -0.48 32.04
CA GLU A 646 17.93 0.17 33.30
C GLU A 646 17.82 -0.86 34.42
N GLU A 647 17.87 -0.38 35.65
CA GLU A 647 17.49 -1.13 36.82
C GLU A 647 16.07 -1.72 36.70
N LEU A 648 15.91 -2.97 37.14
CA LEU A 648 14.59 -3.58 37.30
C LEU A 648 13.98 -3.18 38.64
N VAL A 649 13.03 -2.26 38.62
CA VAL A 649 12.28 -1.83 39.80
C VAL A 649 11.18 -2.85 40.12
N LEU A 650 11.17 -3.32 41.36
CA LEU A 650 10.20 -4.27 41.89
C LEU A 650 9.37 -3.62 43.00
N GLU A 651 8.07 -3.91 43.04
CA GLU A 651 7.20 -3.52 44.15
C GLU A 651 7.37 -4.46 45.36
N ASP A 652 7.82 -5.69 45.11
CA ASP A 652 8.07 -6.71 46.13
C ASP A 652 9.18 -7.62 45.61
N GLY A 653 10.37 -7.47 46.20
CA GLY A 653 11.55 -8.25 45.83
C GLY A 653 11.39 -9.74 46.12
N ALA A 654 10.67 -10.11 47.19
CA ALA A 654 10.50 -11.50 47.59
C ALA A 654 9.62 -12.30 46.60
N SER A 655 8.54 -11.69 46.10
CA SER A 655 7.69 -12.32 45.08
C SER A 655 8.11 -12.01 43.64
N HIS A 656 9.15 -11.20 43.44
CA HIS A 656 9.56 -10.63 42.15
C HIS A 656 8.41 -9.92 41.43
N ARG A 657 7.55 -9.24 42.19
CA ARG A 657 6.44 -8.48 41.60
C ARG A 657 6.99 -7.21 40.98
N LEU A 658 6.71 -7.03 39.68
CA LEU A 658 7.08 -5.81 38.96
C LEU A 658 6.44 -4.59 39.61
N ALA A 659 7.15 -3.46 39.53
CA ALA A 659 6.61 -2.18 39.98
C ALA A 659 5.26 -1.86 39.32
N THR A 660 4.34 -1.31 40.12
CA THR A 660 3.05 -0.82 39.64
C THR A 660 3.24 0.56 39.01
N ASP A 661 2.65 0.80 37.83
CA ASP A 661 2.70 2.10 37.16
C ASP A 661 1.67 3.04 37.81
N VAL A 662 2.15 4.11 38.44
CA VAL A 662 1.35 5.11 39.15
C VAL A 662 1.58 6.46 38.48
N LYS A 663 0.59 6.90 37.71
CA LYS A 663 0.65 8.15 36.94
C LYS A 663 -0.10 9.24 37.66
N PHE A 664 0.58 10.33 37.96
CA PHE A 664 0.01 11.47 38.64
C PHE A 664 -0.25 12.59 37.64
N TYR A 665 -1.48 13.09 37.61
CA TYR A 665 -1.87 14.20 36.76
C TYR A 665 -1.81 15.47 37.60
N ALA A 666 -0.74 16.24 37.42
CA ALA A 666 -0.45 17.39 38.26
C ALA A 666 -0.65 18.70 37.50
N CYS A 667 -1.41 19.62 38.11
CA CYS A 667 -1.57 21.00 37.67
C CYS A 667 -0.75 21.92 38.59
N TYR A 668 0.51 22.19 38.24
CA TYR A 668 1.47 23.01 39.00
C TYR A 668 1.25 23.06 40.53
N GLY A 669 1.80 22.06 41.23
CA GLY A 669 1.73 21.96 42.69
C GLY A 669 0.42 21.42 43.26
N GLU A 670 -0.46 20.93 42.40
CA GLU A 670 -1.71 20.26 42.75
C GLU A 670 -1.78 18.93 41.99
N VAL A 671 -2.11 17.83 42.68
CA VAL A 671 -2.36 16.53 42.04
C VAL A 671 -3.87 16.36 41.98
N LEU A 672 -4.44 16.32 40.78
CA LEU A 672 -5.88 16.18 40.60
C LEU A 672 -6.31 14.72 40.57
N LEU A 673 -5.55 13.92 39.84
CA LEU A 673 -5.87 12.51 39.58
C LEU A 673 -4.62 11.65 39.69
N VAL A 674 -4.81 10.45 40.22
CA VAL A 674 -3.83 9.37 40.21
C VAL A 674 -4.43 8.21 39.42
N ARG A 675 -3.64 7.65 38.50
CA ARG A 675 -3.97 6.44 37.75
C ARG A 675 -2.96 5.36 38.09
N GLU A 676 -3.43 4.29 38.69
CA GLU A 676 -2.64 3.11 39.02
C GLU A 676 -2.99 2.05 37.99
N SER A 677 -1.97 1.48 37.36
CA SER A 677 -2.19 0.49 36.33
C SER A 677 -1.17 -0.63 36.38
N ARG A 678 -1.63 -1.82 36.00
CA ARG A 678 -0.84 -3.04 35.94
C ARG A 678 -1.23 -3.82 34.69
N ARG A 679 -0.28 -4.56 34.13
CA ARG A 679 -0.58 -5.53 33.09
C ARG A 679 -0.86 -6.89 33.72
N LEU A 680 -2.05 -7.41 33.46
CA LEU A 680 -2.49 -8.74 33.85
C LEU A 680 -1.89 -9.81 32.91
N PRO A 681 -1.88 -11.09 33.34
CA PRO A 681 -1.53 -12.20 32.44
C PRO A 681 -2.35 -12.15 31.15
N GLY A 682 -1.70 -12.31 30.00
CA GLY A 682 -2.32 -12.16 28.67
C GLY A 682 -2.21 -10.75 28.06
N GLY A 683 -1.59 -9.80 28.77
CA GLY A 683 -1.24 -8.48 28.25
C GLY A 683 -2.31 -7.40 28.45
N THR A 684 -3.48 -7.77 28.98
CA THR A 684 -4.57 -6.86 29.34
C THR A 684 -4.12 -5.84 30.39
N GLN A 685 -4.44 -4.56 30.18
CA GLN A 685 -4.12 -3.52 31.13
C GLN A 685 -5.31 -3.33 32.09
N ALA A 686 -5.06 -3.51 33.38
CA ALA A 686 -6.00 -3.19 34.44
C ALA A 686 -5.65 -1.85 35.07
N VAL A 687 -6.66 -1.07 35.41
CA VAL A 687 -6.55 0.31 35.84
C VAL A 687 -7.54 0.58 36.94
N GLN A 688 -7.19 1.50 37.82
CA GLN A 688 -8.16 2.18 38.67
C GLN A 688 -7.74 3.66 38.76
N PHE A 689 -8.66 4.52 39.21
CA PHE A 689 -8.43 5.96 39.35
C PHE A 689 -8.76 6.44 40.76
N TRP A 690 -8.02 7.47 41.21
CA TRP A 690 -8.18 8.12 42.51
C TRP A 690 -8.03 9.63 42.36
N THR A 691 -8.72 10.37 43.22
CA THR A 691 -8.45 11.79 43.44
C THR A 691 -7.07 11.97 44.10
N GLY A 692 -6.51 13.18 44.04
CA GLY A 692 -5.29 13.53 44.77
C GLY A 692 -5.40 13.41 46.31
N ALA A 693 -6.62 13.26 46.84
CA ALA A 693 -6.91 13.00 48.25
C ALA A 693 -6.94 11.50 48.59
N GLY A 694 -6.82 10.61 47.60
CA GLY A 694 -6.80 9.15 47.79
C GLY A 694 -8.17 8.48 47.69
N GLU A 695 -9.22 9.19 47.24
CA GLU A 695 -10.56 8.64 47.07
C GLU A 695 -10.70 7.99 45.71
N ARG A 696 -11.26 6.76 45.63
CA ARG A 696 -11.54 6.11 44.35
C ARG A 696 -12.57 6.93 43.55
N THR A 697 -12.32 7.09 42.26
CA THR A 697 -13.20 7.88 41.38
C THR A 697 -13.40 7.19 40.04
N ASP A 698 -14.51 7.49 39.39
CA ASP A 698 -14.76 7.17 37.99
C ASP A 698 -14.53 8.41 37.13
N VAL A 699 -13.72 8.27 36.10
CA VAL A 699 -13.36 9.34 35.15
C VAL A 699 -14.01 9.14 33.78
N GLY A 700 -14.85 8.11 33.61
CA GLY A 700 -15.53 7.79 32.36
C GLY A 700 -14.71 6.99 31.36
N ILE A 701 -13.49 6.54 31.72
CA ILE A 701 -12.63 5.75 30.86
C ILE A 701 -12.93 4.25 31.08
N PRO A 702 -13.37 3.50 30.05
CA PRO A 702 -13.66 2.08 30.18
C PRO A 702 -12.35 1.28 30.26
N ASP A 703 -12.01 0.78 31.45
CA ASP A 703 -10.83 -0.04 31.70
C ASP A 703 -11.19 -1.29 32.53
N GLU A 704 -10.35 -2.32 32.43
CA GLU A 704 -10.45 -3.50 33.29
C GLU A 704 -10.12 -3.13 34.74
N PRO A 705 -10.95 -3.54 35.73
CA PRO A 705 -10.73 -3.14 37.11
C PRO A 705 -9.45 -3.74 37.68
N LEU A 706 -8.80 -3.01 38.59
CA LEU A 706 -7.65 -3.46 39.37
C LEU A 706 -8.05 -3.57 40.87
N PRO A 707 -8.63 -4.69 41.33
CA PRO A 707 -9.23 -4.80 42.66
C PRO A 707 -8.24 -4.53 43.80
N GLU A 708 -6.99 -4.97 43.66
CA GLU A 708 -5.92 -4.82 44.64
C GLU A 708 -5.29 -3.42 44.67
N ALA A 709 -5.77 -2.49 43.84
CA ALA A 709 -5.21 -1.17 43.73
C ALA A 709 -5.48 -0.32 44.98
N ARG A 710 -4.46 0.41 45.41
CA ARG A 710 -4.40 1.12 46.70
C ARG A 710 -4.28 2.64 46.56
N GLY A 711 -4.08 3.17 45.35
CA GLY A 711 -3.88 4.60 45.13
C GLY A 711 -2.53 5.08 45.69
N ALA A 712 -2.31 6.39 45.71
CA ALA A 712 -1.09 6.99 46.25
C ALA A 712 -1.26 7.41 47.71
N THR A 713 -0.18 7.35 48.49
CA THR A 713 -0.18 7.89 49.86
C THR A 713 -0.10 9.43 49.85
N PRO A 714 -0.45 10.11 50.94
CA PRO A 714 -0.30 11.56 51.04
C PRO A 714 1.13 12.06 50.78
N GLU A 715 2.13 11.33 51.28
CA GLU A 715 3.57 11.64 51.11
C GLU A 715 3.98 11.50 49.65
N GLN A 716 3.47 10.47 48.97
CA GLN A 716 3.68 10.25 47.54
C GLN A 716 3.08 11.38 46.70
N CYS A 717 1.85 11.81 47.03
CA CYS A 717 1.23 12.96 46.38
C CYS A 717 2.04 14.25 46.65
N GLU A 718 2.55 14.46 47.87
CA GLU A 718 3.35 15.67 48.16
C GLU A 718 4.66 15.69 47.39
N LEU A 719 5.38 14.57 47.30
CA LEU A 719 6.57 14.45 46.45
C LEU A 719 6.28 14.90 45.01
N VAL A 720 5.16 14.44 44.44
CA VAL A 720 4.75 14.84 43.08
C VAL A 720 4.36 16.32 43.00
N ARG A 721 3.70 16.88 44.02
CA ARG A 721 3.41 18.33 44.07
C ARG A 721 4.70 19.14 44.09
N GLU A 722 5.70 18.73 44.87
CA GLU A 722 7.01 19.37 44.93
C GLU A 722 7.73 19.34 43.57
N ILE A 723 7.76 18.18 42.91
CA ILE A 723 8.32 18.04 41.55
C ILE A 723 7.59 18.97 40.58
N SER A 724 6.25 18.94 40.60
CA SER A 724 5.41 19.76 39.71
C SER A 724 5.65 21.26 39.89
N ARG A 725 5.83 21.76 41.13
CA ARG A 725 6.15 23.17 41.43
C ARG A 725 7.51 23.63 40.87
N ARG A 726 8.37 22.71 40.45
CA ARG A 726 9.69 23.00 39.87
C ARG A 726 9.68 23.01 38.34
N ILE A 727 8.54 22.71 37.72
CA ILE A 727 8.36 22.74 36.26
C ILE A 727 7.47 23.94 35.94
N PRO A 728 7.94 24.96 35.19
CA PRO A 728 7.17 26.17 34.89
C PRO A 728 6.11 25.92 33.80
N VAL A 729 5.22 24.95 34.05
CA VAL A 729 4.14 24.54 33.14
C VAL A 729 2.87 24.27 33.93
N PRO A 730 1.70 24.65 33.40
CA PRO A 730 0.43 24.51 34.11
C PRO A 730 0.01 23.06 34.34
N PHE A 731 0.47 22.12 33.51
CA PHE A 731 0.15 20.70 33.64
C PHE A 731 1.31 19.82 33.22
N MET A 732 1.48 18.72 33.95
CA MET A 732 2.36 17.62 33.59
C MET A 732 1.80 16.32 34.17
N ARG A 733 1.71 15.26 33.36
CA ARG A 733 1.55 13.91 33.92
C ARG A 733 2.93 13.38 34.29
N ILE A 734 3.08 12.98 35.54
CA ILE A 734 4.33 12.48 36.11
C ILE A 734 4.13 10.98 36.36
N ASP A 735 4.80 10.16 35.58
CA ASP A 735 4.67 8.71 35.62
C ASP A 735 5.72 8.17 36.59
N MET A 736 5.26 7.48 37.63
CA MET A 736 6.09 6.88 38.66
C MET A 736 5.92 5.37 38.65
N LEU A 737 6.95 4.66 39.09
CA LEU A 737 6.94 3.23 39.37
C LEU A 737 6.90 3.06 40.89
N ARG A 738 5.94 2.29 41.38
CA ARG A 738 5.87 1.93 42.79
C ARG A 738 6.88 0.83 43.09
N GLY A 739 8.00 1.20 43.69
CA GLY A 739 8.99 0.26 44.24
C GLY A 739 8.55 -0.29 45.60
N GLU A 740 9.42 -1.11 46.19
CA GLU A 740 9.21 -1.73 47.51
C GLU A 740 9.07 -0.68 48.63
N ASP A 741 9.99 0.28 48.68
CA ASP A 741 10.05 1.30 49.74
C ASP A 741 9.72 2.73 49.28
N GLU A 742 9.78 3.01 47.97
CA GLU A 742 9.69 4.39 47.45
C GLU A 742 9.06 4.45 46.04
N LEU A 743 8.71 5.68 45.61
CA LEU A 743 8.37 5.93 44.22
C LEU A 743 9.64 6.18 43.40
N VAL A 744 9.70 5.54 42.24
CA VAL A 744 10.80 5.66 41.29
C VAL A 744 10.30 6.34 40.03
N PHE A 745 10.89 7.48 39.66
CA PHE A 745 10.51 8.25 38.48
C PHE A 745 10.63 7.46 37.17
N GLY A 746 9.54 7.43 36.40
CA GLY A 746 9.48 6.81 35.07
C GLY A 746 9.70 7.81 33.95
N GLU A 747 8.71 8.69 33.74
CA GLU A 747 8.71 9.68 32.66
C GLU A 747 7.84 10.90 32.96
N PHE A 748 8.09 12.01 32.25
CA PHE A 748 7.18 13.13 32.16
C PHE A 748 6.39 13.03 30.86
N THR A 749 5.07 13.18 30.94
CA THR A 749 4.18 13.13 29.79
C THR A 749 3.37 14.43 29.70
N PRO A 750 3.75 15.37 28.81
CA PRO A 750 3.06 16.65 28.66
C PRO A 750 1.69 16.49 27.99
N ARG A 751 1.49 15.41 27.22
CA ARG A 751 0.22 15.08 26.58
C ARG A 751 -0.13 13.60 26.84
N PRO A 752 -0.97 13.30 27.85
CA PRO A 752 -1.41 11.93 28.08
C PRO A 752 -2.20 11.41 26.88
N GLY A 753 -2.19 10.10 26.62
CA GLY A 753 -3.14 9.51 25.66
C GLY A 753 -4.51 9.31 26.31
N GLY A 754 -5.58 9.30 25.50
CA GLY A 754 -6.94 9.04 25.97
C GLY A 754 -7.58 10.20 26.76
N PHE A 755 -7.05 11.42 26.66
CA PHE A 755 -7.61 12.57 27.38
C PHE A 755 -9.02 12.94 26.89
N GLU A 756 -9.34 12.62 25.64
CA GLU A 756 -10.64 12.83 25.02
C GLU A 756 -11.75 11.91 25.57
N GLN A 757 -11.38 10.91 26.37
CA GLN A 757 -12.30 9.93 26.95
C GLN A 757 -12.73 10.30 28.38
N LEU A 758 -12.19 11.39 28.94
CA LEU A 758 -12.63 11.90 30.23
C LEU A 758 -14.11 12.29 30.16
N ASN A 759 -14.87 11.95 31.19
CA ASN A 759 -16.23 12.46 31.34
C ASN A 759 -16.20 14.00 31.53
N ALA A 760 -17.36 14.64 31.33
CA ALA A 760 -17.45 16.11 31.34
C ALA A 760 -17.02 16.74 32.67
N GLU A 761 -17.22 16.04 33.80
CA GLU A 761 -16.81 16.50 35.12
C GLU A 761 -15.29 16.60 35.22
N TRP A 762 -14.58 15.53 34.84
CA TRP A 762 -13.12 15.50 34.92
C TRP A 762 -12.44 16.36 33.85
N ASP A 763 -12.97 16.41 32.62
CA ASP A 763 -12.47 17.33 31.59
C ASP A 763 -12.51 18.80 32.08
N ARG A 764 -13.59 19.17 32.77
CA ARG A 764 -13.74 20.49 33.40
C ARG A 764 -12.79 20.67 34.58
N ALA A 765 -12.72 19.71 35.50
CA ALA A 765 -11.86 19.79 36.68
C ALA A 765 -10.38 19.99 36.32
N PHE A 766 -9.92 19.29 35.28
CA PHE A 766 -8.58 19.47 34.73
C PHE A 766 -8.36 20.86 34.11
N ALA A 767 -9.34 21.37 33.36
CA ALA A 767 -9.25 22.70 32.76
C ALA A 767 -9.18 23.80 33.84
N GLU A 768 -9.98 23.68 34.89
CA GLU A 768 -9.94 24.63 36.01
C GLU A 768 -8.64 24.55 36.79
N GLY A 769 -8.14 23.33 37.03
CA GLY A 769 -6.82 23.13 37.64
C GLY A 769 -5.69 23.75 36.80
N TRP A 770 -5.78 23.63 35.47
CA TRP A 770 -4.84 24.26 34.54
C TRP A 770 -4.85 25.79 34.68
N VAL A 771 -6.02 26.43 34.63
CA VAL A 771 -6.13 27.91 34.75
C VAL A 771 -5.64 28.39 36.11
N ARG A 772 -5.98 27.68 37.20
CA ARG A 772 -5.46 27.98 38.54
C ARG A 772 -3.94 27.82 38.59
N ALA A 773 -3.39 26.81 37.93
CA ALA A 773 -1.95 26.58 37.82
C ALA A 773 -1.24 27.69 37.05
N GLU A 774 -1.80 28.21 35.96
CA GLU A 774 -1.26 29.38 35.25
C GLU A 774 -1.18 30.59 36.16
N GLY A 775 -2.23 30.86 36.94
CA GLY A 775 -2.25 31.93 37.95
C GLY A 775 -1.12 31.78 38.98
N ARG A 776 -0.95 30.57 39.54
CA ARG A 776 0.14 30.26 40.49
C ARG A 776 1.53 30.43 39.87
N ILE A 777 1.73 30.03 38.61
CA ILE A 777 3.00 30.18 37.90
C ILE A 777 3.33 31.66 37.69
N ILE A 778 2.35 32.46 37.26
CA ILE A 778 2.52 33.90 37.07
C ILE A 778 2.93 34.56 38.39
N GLU A 779 2.24 34.23 39.49
CA GLU A 779 2.58 34.72 40.82
C GLU A 779 4.00 34.33 41.25
N ASP A 780 4.38 33.07 41.07
CA ASP A 780 5.73 32.58 41.38
C ASP A 780 6.81 33.30 40.55
N VAL A 781 6.59 33.52 39.26
CA VAL A 781 7.53 34.24 38.39
C VAL A 781 7.65 35.71 38.82
N LEU A 782 6.52 36.38 39.11
CA LEU A 782 6.51 37.79 39.54
C LEU A 782 7.15 37.99 40.92
N THR A 783 7.07 36.99 41.79
CA THR A 783 7.72 36.99 43.12
C THR A 783 9.18 36.54 43.07
N GLY A 784 9.72 36.25 41.89
CA GLY A 784 11.14 35.95 41.67
C GLY A 784 11.53 34.49 41.93
N LYS A 785 10.57 33.55 41.89
CA LYS A 785 10.88 32.13 42.01
C LYS A 785 11.79 31.68 40.88
N ASP A 786 12.90 31.05 41.27
CA ASP A 786 13.88 30.51 40.35
C ASP A 786 13.53 29.07 39.91
N PHE A 787 13.53 28.85 38.60
CA PHE A 787 13.35 27.55 37.95
C PHE A 787 14.70 26.98 37.45
N SER A 788 15.80 27.27 38.13
CA SER A 788 17.16 26.86 37.74
C SER A 788 17.32 25.36 37.49
N ALA A 789 16.70 24.50 38.32
CA ALA A 789 16.75 23.05 38.10
C ALA A 789 16.18 22.66 36.72
N PHE A 790 15.04 23.26 36.34
CA PHE A 790 14.45 23.10 35.02
C PHE A 790 15.39 23.66 33.94
N ALA A 791 15.83 24.91 34.09
CA ALA A 791 16.64 25.60 33.09
C ALA A 791 17.99 24.91 32.81
N LYS A 792 18.65 24.41 33.86
CA LYS A 792 19.90 23.65 33.79
C LYS A 792 19.70 22.32 33.06
N ALA A 793 18.62 21.60 33.37
CA ALA A 793 18.32 20.30 32.77
C ALA A 793 17.90 20.41 31.30
N THR A 794 17.26 21.51 30.89
CA THR A 794 16.75 21.71 29.54
C THR A 794 17.64 22.56 28.63
N GLY A 795 18.74 23.10 29.16
CA GLY A 795 19.64 23.99 28.41
C GLY A 795 19.00 25.33 28.03
N THR A 796 18.01 25.78 28.81
CA THR A 796 17.34 27.09 28.63
C THR A 796 17.93 28.16 29.55
N ALA A 797 18.95 27.82 30.33
CA ALA A 797 19.82 28.81 30.97
C ALA A 797 20.61 29.55 29.88
N GLN A 798 20.56 30.89 29.89
CA GLN A 798 21.48 31.72 29.10
C GLN A 798 22.91 31.58 29.60
#